data_AF-A0A8I0NAX6-F1
#
_entry.id   AF-A0A8I0NAX6-F1
#
_cell.length_a   1.000
_cell.length_b   1.000
_cell.length_c   1.000
_cell.angle_alpha   90.00
_cell.angle_beta   90.00
_cell.angle_gamma   90.00
#
_symmetry.space_group_name_H-M   'P 1'
#
loop_
_entity.id
_entity.type
_entity.pdbx_description
1 polymer ?
#
loop_
_entity_poly.entity_id
_entity_poly.type
_entity_poly.pdbx_seq_one_letter_code
_entity_poly.pdbx_strand_id
1 'polypeptide(L)'
;MIYYGSGMMTDARLGAEQVSAIFLGDELLWRPGFNTLPTDIYFAANGNDMTGLGTQASPLKTLAVANVIPRTDKLLHFRGGDTFEGTLHMVSKSWAISYGSGKAKILSGMSYGALMVNTDNSGIYNLIFEGAGVTLNETQGVLAMNAREDTTYLNGLVIQGCEVMEYGDNGILVSARNGVSGYNNPKILDNDVHDCVGNTKDGHTGGIIMYGVEGKNSAVAVKDLWGLATMKPLFNDVVVTGNHVHDCLGTPGTPNHSGNGIIVAQANRGIVEYNLVEDCGSNNTSYAGPVGCWAWDSIGIKIRHNIVKRQGSSGPDGGGFDLDGGCVDCLLEYNLCIDCQGPGLLLYAFNDRKDWPTNKLLNFRGNIARYNISLRCGSGGFSKYGMFLGTGRPVTSDWKDCLVHNNTIVTEDVNGAAPDNFVVFSYDGVLADHLTGKVVNNIFYHKGSGLLVDMRKNRLTIENNVFYSTKNKSMRYYGFDYTEPRLWKESSATDGPPKEFARNNLSLYMRNPMFKNDSSDDPADYQPAAGSPMYGIGADILTEYGIVRPDVDYLGNVIPLNGKLWTPGAIEPAAALPNRLTNPANIAGSGWSLTDTASIETGQPGMLGTATAQKIVVGAEKAIAELTQARSYGAGPKTVRRGAFVKSAGAPGAALGKIGPETYPYELNDGYSLFDIGLGRYDADFTTGYTNDKLLWSRIQKRPNGYWLILQEVELHPYWTSDRFLLAPSRSYAEQMENLDWDDPTTWKPQLIGNGWSGLLVDGTFEYLISEAYPRNPLVLVGDNNVMLQGSAHYLQSLAYCPVVNLGLSGQKDNMVPYQIGAKGLTATVSGNVIPASGSVVVTTLSQPFLTIASLGKDTAVPVTLNGVKGTLRTPGGKLTTDYVFTRSVAGSAVATPANSTLTVDGGTFDNGVAILWFGHNRASTAAVTIQAYADCVAWARSKFGERFIVVSVIPNSGETNGTGGATAVATINTSLKATYPNNYLDVKTALINAYDPAKPQDVADRNNGIIPSSLRSDALTLNDKGFKTLWDAELDFMLAKNWLPIDAVYVGGVRND
;
A
#
# COMPACT_ATOMS: atom_id res chain seq x y z
N MET A 1 47.85 -50.00 -27.66
CA MET A 1 48.66 -50.78 -28.62
C MET A 1 49.85 -51.34 -27.86
N ILE A 2 50.08 -52.65 -27.90
CA ILE A 2 51.30 -53.23 -27.30
C ILE A 2 52.35 -53.29 -28.43
N TYR A 3 53.34 -52.40 -28.38
CA TYR A 3 54.46 -52.41 -29.32
C TYR A 3 55.55 -53.36 -28.81
N TYR A 4 55.76 -54.46 -29.53
CA TYR A 4 57.00 -55.22 -29.52
C TYR A 4 57.60 -55.22 -30.93
N GLY A 5 58.92 -55.09 -31.01
CA GLY A 5 59.66 -54.90 -32.26
C GLY A 5 59.18 -55.77 -33.44
N SER A 6 58.88 -55.09 -34.54
CA SER A 6 58.84 -55.59 -35.93
C SER A 6 57.69 -56.48 -36.44
N GLY A 7 56.54 -56.62 -35.78
CA GLY A 7 55.39 -57.31 -36.41
C GLY A 7 54.03 -57.13 -35.73
N MET A 8 52.98 -56.85 -36.52
CA MET A 8 51.58 -56.87 -36.05
C MET A 8 51.11 -58.32 -35.84
N MET A 9 50.69 -58.68 -34.64
CA MET A 9 49.90 -59.88 -34.37
C MET A 9 48.44 -59.48 -34.10
N THR A 10 47.52 -60.22 -34.72
CA THR A 10 46.07 -59.98 -34.64
C THR A 10 45.37 -60.73 -33.51
N ASP A 11 46.05 -61.61 -32.77
CA ASP A 11 45.47 -62.29 -31.59
C ASP A 11 46.57 -62.76 -30.62
N ALA A 12 46.68 -62.14 -29.44
CA ALA A 12 47.58 -62.57 -28.37
C ALA A 12 46.74 -63.08 -27.18
N ARG A 13 46.57 -64.40 -27.09
CA ARG A 13 45.95 -65.05 -25.93
C ARG A 13 47.01 -65.31 -24.86
N LEU A 14 47.40 -64.28 -24.13
CA LEU A 14 48.26 -64.41 -22.94
C LEU A 14 47.39 -64.81 -21.74
N GLY A 15 47.80 -65.83 -20.99
CA GLY A 15 47.12 -66.17 -19.73
C GLY A 15 47.36 -65.08 -18.68
N ALA A 16 46.40 -64.85 -17.77
CA ALA A 16 46.51 -63.81 -16.72
C ALA A 16 47.77 -63.98 -15.83
N GLU A 17 48.33 -65.18 -15.74
CA GLU A 17 49.57 -65.47 -15.00
C GLU A 17 50.86 -65.02 -15.71
N GLN A 18 50.79 -64.67 -17.00
CA GLN A 18 51.94 -64.25 -17.82
C GLN A 18 52.07 -62.73 -17.97
N VAL A 19 51.07 -61.96 -17.50
CA VAL A 19 51.02 -60.50 -17.63
C VAL A 19 51.26 -59.86 -16.26
N SER A 20 52.40 -59.17 -16.10
CA SER A 20 52.76 -58.50 -14.84
C SER A 20 52.04 -57.17 -14.64
N ALA A 21 51.71 -56.47 -15.73
CA ALA A 21 50.91 -55.25 -15.75
C ALA A 21 50.47 -54.90 -17.19
N ILE A 22 49.40 -54.11 -17.32
CA ILE A 22 48.92 -53.52 -18.57
C ILE A 22 48.96 -52.01 -18.43
N PHE A 23 49.55 -51.33 -19.41
CA PHE A 23 49.66 -49.88 -19.45
C PHE A 23 49.01 -49.30 -20.70
N LEU A 24 48.53 -48.07 -20.61
CA LEU A 24 48.20 -47.22 -21.75
C LEU A 24 49.07 -45.96 -21.67
N GLY A 25 50.10 -45.89 -22.52
CA GLY A 25 51.19 -44.94 -22.31
C GLY A 25 51.88 -45.24 -20.98
N ASP A 26 51.96 -44.25 -20.10
CA ASP A 26 52.54 -44.37 -18.76
C ASP A 26 51.50 -44.71 -17.67
N GLU A 27 50.21 -44.78 -18.02
CA GLU A 27 49.12 -45.07 -17.07
C GLU A 27 48.95 -46.57 -16.86
N LEU A 28 49.03 -47.01 -15.60
CA LEU A 28 48.76 -48.39 -15.20
C LEU A 28 47.25 -48.68 -15.27
N LEU A 29 46.84 -49.52 -16.22
CA LEU A 29 45.45 -49.92 -16.38
C LEU A 29 45.09 -51.16 -15.57
N TRP A 30 46.03 -52.09 -15.39
CA TRP A 30 45.77 -53.33 -14.67
C TRP A 30 47.06 -54.00 -14.20
N ARG A 31 46.99 -54.74 -13.09
CA ARG A 31 48.00 -55.75 -12.69
C ARG A 31 47.38 -56.87 -11.85
N PRO A 32 48.09 -58.00 -11.63
CA PRO A 32 47.68 -59.01 -10.68
C PRO A 32 47.40 -58.42 -9.29
N GLY A 33 46.28 -58.85 -8.68
CA GLY A 33 45.84 -58.42 -7.36
C GLY A 33 44.77 -57.31 -7.36
N PHE A 34 44.55 -56.58 -8.46
CA PHE A 34 43.50 -55.55 -8.53
C PHE A 34 42.08 -56.11 -8.30
N ASN A 35 41.82 -57.34 -8.76
CA ASN A 35 40.53 -58.01 -8.55
C ASN A 35 40.32 -58.52 -7.11
N THR A 36 41.36 -58.52 -6.28
CA THR A 36 41.33 -59.03 -4.91
C THR A 36 41.58 -57.94 -3.88
N LEU A 37 41.46 -56.66 -4.27
CA LEU A 37 41.61 -55.54 -3.35
C LEU A 37 40.53 -55.58 -2.25
N PRO A 38 40.85 -55.09 -1.03
CA PRO A 38 39.92 -55.01 0.09
C PRO A 38 38.66 -54.17 -0.24
N THR A 39 37.66 -54.20 0.64
CA THR A 39 36.46 -53.36 0.51
C THR A 39 36.81 -51.88 0.63
N ASP A 40 37.65 -51.55 1.61
CA ASP A 40 38.24 -50.23 1.82
C ASP A 40 39.60 -50.16 1.13
N ILE A 41 39.74 -49.26 0.15
CA ILE A 41 40.93 -49.14 -0.68
C ILE A 41 41.59 -47.78 -0.41
N TYR A 42 42.83 -47.79 0.04
CA TYR A 42 43.54 -46.59 0.48
C TYR A 42 44.53 -46.06 -0.56
N PHE A 43 44.55 -44.74 -0.73
CA PHE A 43 45.43 -43.98 -1.62
C PHE A 43 46.22 -42.93 -0.82
N ALA A 44 47.50 -42.74 -1.16
CA ALA A 44 48.36 -41.71 -0.58
C ALA A 44 49.51 -41.35 -1.53
N ALA A 45 50.03 -40.12 -1.46
CA ALA A 45 51.14 -39.65 -2.28
C ALA A 45 52.42 -40.48 -2.08
N ASN A 46 52.61 -41.04 -0.88
CA ASN A 46 53.70 -41.97 -0.55
C ASN A 46 53.37 -43.45 -0.85
N GLY A 47 52.23 -43.74 -1.46
CA GLY A 47 51.82 -45.07 -1.90
C GLY A 47 52.58 -45.56 -3.14
N ASN A 48 52.21 -46.75 -3.62
CA ASN A 48 52.83 -47.35 -4.80
C ASN A 48 51.81 -48.12 -5.64
N ASP A 49 51.58 -47.71 -6.89
CA ASP A 49 50.58 -48.34 -7.75
C ASP A 49 50.94 -49.75 -8.21
N MET A 50 52.24 -50.03 -8.40
CA MET A 50 52.74 -51.33 -8.86
C MET A 50 52.74 -52.39 -7.76
N THR A 51 52.91 -52.00 -6.50
CA THR A 51 53.11 -52.95 -5.38
C THR A 51 52.16 -52.76 -4.21
N GLY A 52 51.43 -51.64 -4.12
CA GLY A 52 50.51 -51.33 -3.02
C GLY A 52 49.38 -52.34 -2.90
N LEU A 53 49.02 -52.72 -1.69
CA LEU A 53 47.97 -53.72 -1.44
C LEU A 53 46.58 -53.07 -1.25
N GLY A 54 46.48 -51.74 -1.40
CA GLY A 54 45.24 -50.99 -1.19
C GLY A 54 44.82 -50.93 0.27
N THR A 55 45.70 -51.28 1.22
CA THR A 55 45.46 -51.14 2.66
C THR A 55 46.06 -49.85 3.17
N GLN A 56 45.63 -49.35 4.33
CA GLN A 56 46.19 -48.12 4.89
C GLN A 56 47.72 -48.18 5.11
N ALA A 57 48.26 -49.36 5.44
CA ALA A 57 49.71 -49.57 5.62
C ALA A 57 50.47 -49.74 4.29
N SER A 58 49.77 -50.05 3.19
CA SER A 58 50.33 -50.24 1.85
C SER A 58 49.39 -49.63 0.81
N PRO A 59 49.27 -48.29 0.78
CA PRO A 59 48.31 -47.61 -0.06
C PRO A 59 48.73 -47.62 -1.54
N LEU A 60 47.75 -47.50 -2.42
CA LEU A 60 47.94 -47.15 -3.83
C LEU A 60 48.31 -45.66 -3.94
N LYS A 61 48.79 -45.21 -5.09
CA LYS A 61 49.37 -43.87 -5.25
C LYS A 61 48.51 -42.91 -6.06
N THR A 62 48.03 -43.30 -7.23
CA THR A 62 47.47 -42.35 -8.20
C THR A 62 45.96 -42.48 -8.39
N LEU A 63 45.34 -41.38 -8.82
CA LEU A 63 43.94 -41.35 -9.25
C LEU A 63 43.71 -42.18 -10.51
N ALA A 64 44.71 -42.24 -11.41
CA ALA A 64 44.66 -43.08 -12.61
C ALA A 64 44.37 -44.54 -12.22
N VAL A 65 45.04 -45.08 -11.20
CA VAL A 65 44.74 -46.41 -10.67
C VAL A 65 43.36 -46.46 -10.00
N ALA A 66 42.98 -45.46 -9.20
CA ALA A 66 41.67 -45.41 -8.56
C ALA A 66 40.50 -45.52 -9.57
N ASN A 67 40.70 -44.99 -10.78
CA ASN A 67 39.68 -44.98 -11.84
C ASN A 67 39.52 -46.32 -12.57
N VAL A 68 40.55 -47.16 -12.61
CA VAL A 68 40.56 -48.41 -13.40
C VAL A 68 40.34 -49.68 -12.57
N ILE A 69 40.52 -49.62 -11.25
CA ILE A 69 40.29 -50.79 -10.39
C ILE A 69 38.80 -51.15 -10.29
N PRO A 70 38.45 -52.45 -10.12
CA PRO A 70 37.08 -52.86 -9.82
C PRO A 70 36.62 -52.26 -8.49
N ARG A 71 35.56 -51.44 -8.53
CA ARG A 71 35.15 -50.61 -7.38
C ARG A 71 33.65 -50.58 -7.07
N THR A 72 32.87 -51.49 -7.65
CA THR A 72 31.50 -51.74 -7.19
C THR A 72 31.56 -52.36 -5.78
N ASP A 73 30.71 -51.84 -4.89
CA ASP A 73 30.64 -52.15 -3.46
C ASP A 73 31.93 -51.83 -2.69
N LYS A 74 32.70 -50.81 -3.13
CA LYS A 74 33.98 -50.39 -2.51
C LYS A 74 33.95 -48.95 -2.00
N LEU A 75 34.75 -48.68 -0.96
CA LEU A 75 35.03 -47.34 -0.42
C LEU A 75 36.49 -46.98 -0.70
N LEU A 76 36.69 -45.88 -1.43
CA LEU A 76 38.01 -45.35 -1.78
C LEU A 76 38.39 -44.27 -0.75
N HIS A 77 39.50 -44.48 -0.04
CA HIS A 77 40.03 -43.57 0.98
C HIS A 77 41.24 -42.82 0.42
N PHE A 78 41.15 -41.50 0.29
CA PHE A 78 42.26 -40.63 -0.14
C PHE A 78 42.87 -39.91 1.05
N ARG A 79 44.20 -39.91 1.17
CA ARG A 79 44.86 -39.32 2.33
C ARG A 79 44.70 -37.80 2.33
N GLY A 80 44.18 -37.24 3.42
CA GLY A 80 44.08 -35.81 3.64
C GLY A 80 45.44 -35.12 3.57
N GLY A 81 45.47 -33.96 2.91
CA GLY A 81 46.69 -33.19 2.65
C GLY A 81 47.48 -33.63 1.40
N ASP A 82 47.16 -34.79 0.81
CA ASP A 82 47.78 -35.22 -0.46
C ASP A 82 46.97 -34.70 -1.68
N THR A 83 47.68 -34.52 -2.80
CA THR A 83 47.11 -34.13 -4.10
C THR A 83 47.15 -35.29 -5.08
N PHE A 84 46.05 -35.50 -5.80
CA PHE A 84 45.88 -36.53 -6.81
C PHE A 84 45.45 -35.86 -8.13
N GLU A 85 46.27 -36.00 -9.18
CA GLU A 85 46.02 -35.38 -10.48
C GLU A 85 45.00 -36.17 -11.32
N GLY A 86 44.13 -35.44 -12.01
CA GLY A 86 43.14 -35.97 -12.95
C GLY A 86 41.70 -35.86 -12.47
N THR A 87 40.79 -36.55 -13.16
CA THR A 87 39.35 -36.59 -12.83
C THR A 87 39.01 -37.84 -12.03
N LEU A 88 38.20 -37.68 -10.97
CA LEU A 88 37.64 -38.83 -10.24
C LEU A 88 36.40 -39.33 -10.97
N HIS A 89 36.51 -40.46 -11.66
CA HIS A 89 35.33 -41.13 -12.22
C HIS A 89 34.67 -41.92 -11.09
N MET A 90 33.35 -41.99 -11.00
CA MET A 90 32.62 -42.86 -10.07
C MET A 90 31.87 -43.95 -10.83
N VAL A 91 31.62 -45.09 -10.17
CA VAL A 91 30.73 -46.15 -10.67
C VAL A 91 29.60 -46.40 -9.67
N SER A 92 28.58 -47.15 -10.07
CA SER A 92 27.49 -47.54 -9.16
C SER A 92 28.01 -48.32 -7.95
N LYS A 93 27.41 -48.06 -6.78
CA LYS A 93 27.76 -48.66 -5.49
C LYS A 93 29.20 -48.39 -5.08
N SER A 94 29.68 -47.17 -5.30
CA SER A 94 31.05 -46.80 -4.92
C SER A 94 31.09 -45.45 -4.22
N TRP A 95 32.03 -45.32 -3.29
CA TRP A 95 32.18 -44.11 -2.50
C TRP A 95 33.63 -43.66 -2.46
N ALA A 96 33.86 -42.36 -2.40
CA ALA A 96 35.19 -41.77 -2.22
C ALA A 96 35.19 -40.82 -1.03
N ILE A 97 36.19 -40.92 -0.16
CA ILE A 97 36.29 -40.13 1.07
C ILE A 97 37.74 -39.79 1.42
N SER A 98 37.96 -38.68 2.10
CA SER A 98 39.26 -38.40 2.72
C SER A 98 39.47 -39.16 4.04
N TYR A 99 40.71 -39.57 4.34
CA TYR A 99 41.12 -40.10 5.65
C TYR A 99 42.37 -39.39 6.19
N GLY A 100 42.58 -39.45 7.50
CA GLY A 100 43.70 -38.76 8.15
C GLY A 100 43.37 -37.31 8.47
N SER A 101 44.33 -36.40 8.32
CA SER A 101 44.17 -34.98 8.66
C SER A 101 43.90 -34.16 7.40
N GLY A 102 42.83 -33.35 7.41
CA GLY A 102 42.43 -32.50 6.27
C GLY A 102 41.71 -33.27 5.16
N LYS A 103 41.39 -32.57 4.07
CA LYS A 103 40.78 -33.13 2.85
C LYS A 103 41.88 -33.48 1.84
N ALA A 104 41.68 -34.55 1.07
CA ALA A 104 42.51 -34.87 -0.09
C ALA A 104 42.08 -34.02 -1.28
N LYS A 105 43.04 -33.57 -2.08
CA LYS A 105 42.80 -32.71 -3.25
C LYS A 105 42.81 -33.54 -4.53
N ILE A 106 41.74 -33.41 -5.31
CA ILE A 106 41.64 -33.87 -6.69
C ILE A 106 41.92 -32.67 -7.59
N LEU A 107 43.12 -32.62 -8.17
CA LEU A 107 43.57 -31.55 -9.05
C LEU A 107 43.24 -31.93 -10.49
N SER A 108 42.09 -31.48 -10.99
CA SER A 108 41.57 -31.89 -12.30
C SER A 108 42.00 -30.99 -13.45
N GLY A 109 42.54 -29.81 -13.16
CA GLY A 109 43.03 -28.87 -14.16
C GLY A 109 41.92 -28.48 -15.14
N MET A 110 42.12 -28.71 -16.45
CA MET A 110 41.13 -28.35 -17.48
C MET A 110 39.94 -29.33 -17.57
N SER A 111 39.94 -30.40 -16.78
CA SER A 111 38.91 -31.44 -16.77
C SER A 111 37.97 -31.30 -15.56
N TYR A 112 36.91 -32.12 -15.56
CA TYR A 112 35.96 -32.26 -14.45
C TYR A 112 36.66 -32.71 -13.16
N GLY A 113 36.22 -32.22 -12.00
CA GLY A 113 36.69 -32.74 -10.70
C GLY A 113 36.22 -34.18 -10.47
N ALA A 114 34.90 -34.40 -10.51
CA ALA A 114 34.29 -35.73 -10.43
C ALA A 114 33.22 -35.97 -11.49
N LEU A 115 33.17 -37.20 -12.01
CA LEU A 115 32.20 -37.68 -12.99
C LEU A 115 31.40 -38.86 -12.44
N MET A 116 30.11 -38.66 -12.22
CA MET A 116 29.14 -39.64 -11.72
C MET A 116 28.04 -39.87 -12.78
N VAL A 117 28.40 -40.57 -13.87
CA VAL A 117 27.48 -40.82 -14.99
C VAL A 117 26.80 -42.18 -14.85
N ASN A 118 25.47 -42.18 -14.80
CA ASN A 118 24.65 -43.39 -14.62
C ASN A 118 25.03 -44.21 -13.38
N THR A 119 25.44 -43.51 -12.31
CA THR A 119 25.87 -44.13 -11.05
C THR A 119 24.73 -44.18 -10.04
N ASP A 120 24.32 -45.39 -9.67
CA ASP A 120 23.33 -45.66 -8.64
C ASP A 120 24.01 -45.97 -7.30
N ASN A 121 23.46 -45.49 -6.19
CA ASN A 121 23.96 -45.69 -4.82
C ASN A 121 25.45 -45.34 -4.64
N SER A 122 25.85 -44.13 -5.01
CA SER A 122 27.25 -43.70 -5.00
C SER A 122 27.41 -42.31 -4.38
N GLY A 123 28.60 -42.02 -3.85
CA GLY A 123 28.83 -40.71 -3.24
C GLY A 123 30.28 -40.29 -3.08
N ILE A 124 30.48 -39.00 -2.86
CA ILE A 124 31.78 -38.38 -2.61
C ILE A 124 31.70 -37.56 -1.33
N TYR A 125 32.74 -37.66 -0.49
CA TYR A 125 32.73 -37.13 0.87
C TYR A 125 34.05 -36.44 1.22
N ASN A 126 33.99 -35.22 1.75
CA ASN A 126 35.15 -34.54 2.35
C ASN A 126 36.37 -34.43 1.43
N LEU A 127 36.19 -34.15 0.14
CA LEU A 127 37.26 -33.98 -0.85
C LEU A 127 37.36 -32.51 -1.30
N ILE A 128 38.54 -32.09 -1.76
CA ILE A 128 38.72 -30.83 -2.50
C ILE A 128 38.77 -31.17 -4.00
N PHE A 129 38.00 -30.46 -4.81
CA PHE A 129 38.06 -30.50 -6.26
C PHE A 129 38.53 -29.13 -6.76
N GLU A 130 39.66 -29.10 -7.46
CA GLU A 130 40.28 -27.86 -7.96
C GLU A 130 40.51 -27.96 -9.47
N GLY A 131 39.88 -27.04 -10.20
CA GLY A 131 40.09 -26.85 -11.64
C GLY A 131 41.30 -25.97 -11.96
N ALA A 132 41.50 -25.66 -13.25
CA ALA A 132 42.63 -24.85 -13.74
C ALA A 132 42.43 -23.33 -13.59
N GLY A 133 41.25 -22.90 -13.13
CA GLY A 133 40.90 -21.49 -13.03
C GLY A 133 39.52 -21.20 -13.60
N VAL A 134 38.76 -20.32 -12.96
CA VAL A 134 37.40 -19.93 -13.36
C VAL A 134 37.29 -19.39 -14.80
N THR A 135 38.38 -18.87 -15.38
CA THR A 135 38.44 -18.36 -16.77
C THR A 135 39.09 -19.33 -17.76
N LEU A 136 39.70 -20.42 -17.28
CA LEU A 136 40.44 -21.38 -18.11
C LEU A 136 39.70 -22.70 -18.25
N ASN A 137 39.21 -23.27 -17.15
CA ASN A 137 38.45 -24.51 -17.17
C ASN A 137 37.11 -24.29 -17.92
N GLU A 138 36.69 -25.24 -18.76
CA GLU A 138 35.42 -25.17 -19.53
C GLU A 138 34.41 -26.25 -19.05
N THR A 139 34.59 -26.77 -17.84
CA THR A 139 33.90 -27.97 -17.32
C THR A 139 33.28 -27.73 -15.95
N GLN A 140 32.56 -28.75 -15.47
CA GLN A 140 31.90 -28.76 -14.17
C GLN A 140 32.87 -29.24 -13.09
N GLY A 141 32.74 -28.75 -11.87
CA GLY A 141 33.48 -29.32 -10.72
C GLY A 141 33.06 -30.75 -10.44
N VAL A 142 31.79 -30.95 -10.09
CA VAL A 142 31.18 -32.27 -9.93
C VAL A 142 30.00 -32.39 -10.89
N LEU A 143 30.03 -33.41 -11.76
CA LEU A 143 28.92 -33.75 -12.64
C LEU A 143 28.32 -35.10 -12.25
N ALA A 144 27.08 -35.08 -11.76
CA ALA A 144 26.25 -36.26 -11.63
C ALA A 144 25.18 -36.26 -12.72
N MET A 145 25.23 -37.22 -13.65
CA MET A 145 24.36 -37.22 -14.83
C MET A 145 23.66 -38.57 -14.99
N ASN A 146 22.33 -38.56 -14.98
CA ASN A 146 21.55 -39.70 -15.45
C ASN A 146 21.29 -39.53 -16.95
N ALA A 147 22.11 -40.20 -17.76
CA ALA A 147 22.03 -40.20 -19.21
C ALA A 147 21.31 -41.44 -19.77
N ARG A 148 20.58 -42.20 -18.92
CA ARG A 148 19.87 -43.39 -19.38
C ARG A 148 18.71 -43.01 -20.30
N GLU A 149 18.58 -43.74 -21.39
CA GLU A 149 17.45 -43.63 -22.33
C GLU A 149 16.27 -44.54 -21.93
N ASP A 150 16.32 -45.17 -20.76
CA ASP A 150 15.20 -45.90 -20.16
C ASP A 150 14.56 -45.07 -19.03
N THR A 151 13.39 -45.49 -18.55
CA THR A 151 12.63 -44.71 -17.54
C THR A 151 13.14 -44.91 -16.10
N THR A 152 14.44 -45.14 -15.92
CA THR A 152 15.03 -45.51 -14.62
C THR A 152 15.38 -44.29 -13.79
N TYR A 153 14.99 -44.31 -12.52
CA TYR A 153 15.43 -43.32 -11.53
C TYR A 153 16.56 -43.90 -10.67
N LEU A 154 17.68 -43.19 -10.62
CA LEU A 154 18.83 -43.56 -9.79
C LEU A 154 18.61 -43.05 -8.35
N ASN A 155 19.15 -43.75 -7.37
CA ASN A 155 18.96 -43.51 -5.95
C ASN A 155 20.31 -43.34 -5.25
N GLY A 156 20.29 -42.81 -4.03
CA GLY A 156 21.46 -42.84 -3.15
C GLY A 156 22.67 -42.03 -3.64
N LEU A 157 22.44 -41.00 -4.47
CA LEU A 157 23.46 -40.00 -4.81
C LEU A 157 23.71 -39.09 -3.60
N VAL A 158 24.96 -39.01 -3.15
CA VAL A 158 25.38 -38.10 -2.06
C VAL A 158 26.66 -37.37 -2.42
N ILE A 159 26.65 -36.04 -2.34
CA ILE A 159 27.81 -35.17 -2.45
C ILE A 159 27.89 -34.38 -1.15
N GLN A 160 28.89 -34.65 -0.31
CA GLN A 160 28.90 -34.09 1.03
C GLN A 160 30.27 -33.62 1.53
N GLY A 161 30.30 -32.46 2.20
CA GLY A 161 31.51 -31.97 2.87
C GLY A 161 32.64 -31.61 1.91
N CYS A 162 32.37 -31.54 0.61
CA CYS A 162 33.37 -31.25 -0.41
C CYS A 162 33.65 -29.75 -0.49
N GLU A 163 34.84 -29.41 -0.98
CA GLU A 163 35.20 -28.06 -1.43
C GLU A 163 35.38 -28.11 -2.95
N VAL A 164 34.73 -27.23 -3.69
CA VAL A 164 34.71 -27.25 -5.16
C VAL A 164 35.04 -25.87 -5.68
N MET A 165 36.17 -25.75 -6.37
CA MET A 165 36.70 -24.44 -6.79
C MET A 165 37.41 -24.43 -8.13
N GLU A 166 37.51 -23.25 -8.73
CA GLU A 166 38.29 -22.97 -9.95
C GLU A 166 37.77 -23.65 -11.23
N TYR A 167 36.45 -23.81 -11.34
CA TYR A 167 35.76 -24.37 -12.51
C TYR A 167 35.04 -23.27 -13.31
N GLY A 168 35.21 -23.24 -14.63
CA GLY A 168 34.60 -22.16 -15.43
C GLY A 168 33.13 -22.35 -15.76
N ASP A 169 32.56 -23.53 -15.49
CA ASP A 169 31.13 -23.81 -15.54
C ASP A 169 30.57 -24.02 -14.12
N ASN A 170 29.57 -24.88 -13.88
CA ASN A 170 29.02 -25.06 -12.52
C ASN A 170 30.03 -25.70 -11.57
N GLY A 171 29.93 -25.33 -10.29
CA GLY A 171 30.60 -26.05 -9.22
C GLY A 171 30.06 -27.48 -9.12
N ILE A 172 28.77 -27.64 -8.83
CA ILE A 172 28.10 -28.94 -8.74
C ILE A 172 26.88 -28.94 -9.66
N LEU A 173 26.85 -29.86 -10.62
CA LEU A 173 25.71 -30.11 -11.50
C LEU A 173 25.16 -31.52 -11.30
N VAL A 174 23.91 -31.62 -10.86
CA VAL A 174 23.13 -32.88 -10.88
C VAL A 174 22.07 -32.78 -11.97
N SER A 175 22.12 -33.66 -12.96
CA SER A 175 21.33 -33.53 -14.17
C SER A 175 20.80 -34.86 -14.72
N ALA A 176 19.72 -34.79 -15.50
CA ALA A 176 19.17 -35.92 -16.23
C ALA A 176 18.88 -35.57 -17.69
N ARG A 177 19.08 -36.51 -18.61
CA ARG A 177 19.05 -36.25 -20.06
C ARG A 177 17.72 -36.62 -20.70
N ASN A 178 17.26 -35.78 -21.63
CA ASN A 178 16.11 -36.00 -22.54
C ASN A 178 14.77 -36.32 -21.87
N GLY A 179 14.65 -36.14 -20.56
CA GLY A 179 13.37 -36.22 -19.85
C GLY A 179 12.81 -37.62 -19.65
N VAL A 180 13.65 -38.65 -19.81
CA VAL A 180 13.22 -40.06 -19.72
C VAL A 180 13.52 -40.66 -18.36
N SER A 181 14.69 -40.37 -17.82
CA SER A 181 15.25 -40.90 -16.57
C SER A 181 15.45 -39.77 -15.54
N GLY A 182 15.76 -40.13 -14.29
CA GLY A 182 15.88 -39.14 -13.21
C GLY A 182 16.61 -39.61 -11.96
N TYR A 183 16.50 -38.87 -10.86
CA TYR A 183 17.01 -39.24 -9.54
C TYR A 183 15.90 -39.23 -8.50
N ASN A 184 15.99 -40.14 -7.55
CA ASN A 184 15.22 -40.13 -6.31
C ASN A 184 16.17 -39.83 -5.15
N ASN A 185 15.77 -38.89 -4.30
CA ASN A 185 16.48 -38.49 -3.09
C ASN A 185 17.97 -38.17 -3.32
N PRO A 186 18.34 -37.37 -4.36
CA PRO A 186 19.71 -36.87 -4.48
C PRO A 186 20.02 -35.87 -3.35
N LYS A 187 21.23 -35.96 -2.78
CA LYS A 187 21.64 -35.15 -1.63
C LYS A 187 22.93 -34.37 -1.91
N ILE A 188 22.89 -33.06 -1.68
CA ILE A 188 24.03 -32.14 -1.76
C ILE A 188 24.13 -31.43 -0.40
N LEU A 189 25.09 -31.85 0.42
CA LEU A 189 25.11 -31.54 1.86
C LEU A 189 26.43 -30.90 2.28
N ASP A 190 26.38 -29.81 3.04
CA ASP A 190 27.55 -29.28 3.76
C ASP A 190 28.78 -29.00 2.85
N ASN A 191 28.58 -28.65 1.58
CA ASN A 191 29.66 -28.36 0.64
C ASN A 191 30.02 -26.88 0.66
N ASP A 192 31.29 -26.60 0.36
CA ASP A 192 31.79 -25.27 0.07
C ASP A 192 32.06 -25.16 -1.44
N VAL A 193 31.40 -24.25 -2.14
CA VAL A 193 31.44 -24.15 -3.60
C VAL A 193 31.72 -22.71 -3.99
N HIS A 194 32.91 -22.46 -4.53
CA HIS A 194 33.34 -21.09 -4.80
C HIS A 194 34.25 -20.93 -5.99
N ASP A 195 34.47 -19.69 -6.44
CA ASP A 195 35.31 -19.37 -7.60
C ASP A 195 34.95 -20.23 -8.83
N CYS A 196 33.64 -20.40 -9.05
CA CYS A 196 33.10 -21.13 -10.18
C CYS A 196 32.39 -20.17 -11.15
N VAL A 197 32.09 -20.63 -12.36
CA VAL A 197 31.31 -19.89 -13.37
C VAL A 197 31.99 -18.60 -13.86
N GLY A 198 32.91 -18.74 -14.82
CA GLY A 198 33.55 -17.60 -15.50
C GLY A 198 33.98 -17.86 -16.94
N ASN A 199 33.65 -19.05 -17.47
CA ASN A 199 34.01 -19.48 -18.82
C ASN A 199 32.94 -20.40 -19.43
N THR A 200 31.66 -20.12 -19.16
CA THR A 200 30.55 -20.84 -19.79
C THR A 200 30.13 -20.19 -21.11
N LYS A 201 29.80 -21.00 -22.12
CA LYS A 201 29.41 -20.53 -23.46
C LYS A 201 27.91 -20.29 -23.57
N ASP A 202 27.11 -21.13 -22.92
CA ASP A 202 25.64 -21.13 -23.07
C ASP A 202 24.92 -20.40 -21.92
N GLY A 203 25.58 -20.18 -20.78
CA GLY A 203 24.89 -19.81 -19.55
C GLY A 203 24.21 -21.03 -18.93
N HIS A 204 23.12 -20.82 -18.18
CA HIS A 204 22.46 -21.83 -17.34
C HIS A 204 23.34 -22.36 -16.21
N THR A 205 24.14 -21.46 -15.63
CA THR A 205 25.19 -21.84 -14.68
C THR A 205 25.10 -21.17 -13.32
N GLY A 206 25.66 -21.83 -12.31
CA GLY A 206 25.76 -21.36 -10.93
C GLY A 206 26.65 -22.25 -10.07
N GLY A 207 26.65 -22.00 -8.76
CA GLY A 207 27.39 -22.83 -7.81
C GLY A 207 26.85 -24.26 -7.75
N ILE A 208 25.58 -24.42 -7.36
CA ILE A 208 24.92 -25.72 -7.23
C ILE A 208 23.65 -25.75 -8.05
N ILE A 209 23.60 -26.64 -9.03
CA ILE A 209 22.53 -26.63 -10.02
C ILE A 209 21.91 -28.01 -10.20
N MET A 210 20.58 -28.06 -10.20
CA MET A 210 19.80 -29.25 -10.53
C MET A 210 18.74 -28.95 -11.59
N TYR A 211 18.96 -29.39 -12.83
CA TYR A 211 17.98 -29.32 -13.92
C TYR A 211 18.29 -30.39 -15.00
N GLY A 212 17.34 -30.67 -15.88
CA GLY A 212 17.51 -31.61 -16.98
C GLY A 212 18.05 -30.99 -18.26
N VAL A 213 18.65 -31.80 -19.12
CA VAL A 213 19.32 -31.32 -20.35
C VAL A 213 18.79 -32.00 -21.60
N GLU A 214 18.63 -31.23 -22.69
CA GLU A 214 18.26 -31.75 -24.01
C GLU A 214 19.50 -32.05 -24.88
N GLY A 215 19.50 -33.18 -25.61
CA GLY A 215 20.47 -33.47 -26.68
C GLY A 215 21.19 -34.82 -26.54
N LYS A 216 21.41 -35.50 -27.68
CA LYS A 216 22.05 -36.83 -27.70
C LYS A 216 23.57 -36.82 -27.56
N ASN A 217 24.30 -35.75 -27.90
CA ASN A 217 25.75 -35.86 -28.19
C ASN A 217 26.69 -34.68 -27.83
N SER A 218 26.39 -33.76 -26.91
CA SER A 218 27.47 -32.85 -26.46
C SER A 218 27.33 -32.40 -25.02
N ALA A 219 28.42 -32.46 -24.27
CA ALA A 219 28.56 -31.89 -22.93
C ALA A 219 28.69 -30.35 -22.94
N VAL A 220 28.43 -29.71 -24.09
CA VAL A 220 28.86 -28.33 -24.40
C VAL A 220 27.79 -27.54 -25.21
N ALA A 221 26.55 -28.06 -25.27
CA ALA A 221 25.41 -27.36 -25.89
C ALA A 221 24.13 -27.83 -25.20
N VAL A 222 23.97 -27.40 -23.95
CA VAL A 222 22.86 -27.83 -23.10
C VAL A 222 21.76 -26.79 -23.22
N LYS A 223 20.67 -27.14 -23.91
CA LYS A 223 19.41 -26.44 -23.66
C LYS A 223 18.81 -27.03 -22.41
N ASP A 224 18.41 -26.18 -21.47
CA ASP A 224 17.58 -26.58 -20.35
C ASP A 224 16.38 -27.36 -20.89
N LEU A 225 16.22 -28.55 -20.35
CA LEU A 225 14.98 -29.28 -20.51
C LEU A 225 13.99 -28.68 -19.53
N TRP A 226 12.78 -28.44 -19.99
CA TRP A 226 11.69 -27.92 -19.18
C TRP A 226 10.35 -28.28 -19.80
N GLY A 227 9.31 -28.32 -18.97
CA GLY A 227 7.94 -28.50 -19.40
C GLY A 227 7.18 -29.63 -18.68
N LEU A 228 7.11 -29.59 -17.35
CA LEU A 228 6.41 -30.60 -16.54
C LEU A 228 4.91 -30.76 -16.86
N ALA A 229 4.29 -29.87 -17.66
CA ALA A 229 2.96 -30.12 -18.20
C ALA A 229 2.94 -31.26 -19.24
N THR A 230 4.10 -31.62 -19.79
CA THR A 230 4.26 -32.60 -20.88
C THR A 230 5.22 -33.74 -20.57
N MET A 231 5.95 -33.68 -19.46
CA MET A 231 6.93 -34.69 -19.04
C MET A 231 6.88 -34.98 -17.53
N LYS A 232 7.56 -36.03 -17.09
CA LYS A 232 7.68 -36.39 -15.67
C LYS A 232 8.77 -35.56 -14.98
N PRO A 233 8.64 -35.28 -13.66
CA PRO A 233 9.71 -34.69 -12.86
C PRO A 233 10.99 -35.52 -12.91
N LEU A 234 12.14 -34.88 -13.07
CA LEU A 234 13.44 -35.57 -13.17
C LEU A 234 14.08 -35.83 -11.83
N PHE A 235 13.72 -35.06 -10.82
CA PHE A 235 14.25 -35.21 -9.47
C PHE A 235 13.10 -35.34 -8.48
N ASN A 236 13.07 -36.42 -7.71
CA ASN A 236 12.11 -36.60 -6.63
C ASN A 236 12.81 -36.45 -5.28
N ASP A 237 12.16 -35.79 -4.31
CA ASP A 237 12.61 -35.70 -2.92
C ASP A 237 14.04 -35.15 -2.77
N VAL A 238 14.33 -34.07 -3.50
CA VAL A 238 15.65 -33.40 -3.50
C VAL A 238 16.05 -32.90 -2.11
N VAL A 239 17.32 -33.00 -1.73
CA VAL A 239 17.87 -32.40 -0.50
C VAL A 239 19.13 -31.60 -0.81
N VAL A 240 19.07 -30.28 -0.62
CA VAL A 240 20.21 -29.36 -0.72
C VAL A 240 20.32 -28.59 0.60
N THR A 241 21.27 -28.99 1.45
CA THR A 241 21.31 -28.50 2.84
C THR A 241 22.71 -28.14 3.31
N GLY A 242 22.84 -27.04 4.05
CA GLY A 242 24.09 -26.70 4.75
C GLY A 242 25.24 -26.23 3.85
N ASN A 243 24.99 -25.94 2.57
CA ASN A 243 26.05 -25.57 1.64
C ASN A 243 26.39 -24.07 1.76
N HIS A 244 27.66 -23.74 1.55
CA HIS A 244 28.14 -22.39 1.32
C HIS A 244 28.49 -22.25 -0.17
N VAL A 245 27.86 -21.31 -0.85
CA VAL A 245 28.13 -20.99 -2.26
C VAL A 245 28.57 -19.55 -2.34
N HIS A 246 29.78 -19.27 -2.84
CA HIS A 246 30.27 -17.90 -2.93
C HIS A 246 31.15 -17.63 -4.15
N ASP A 247 31.30 -16.35 -4.52
CA ASP A 247 32.18 -15.90 -5.62
C ASP A 247 31.93 -16.58 -6.98
N CYS A 248 30.70 -17.07 -7.21
CA CYS A 248 30.28 -17.59 -8.50
C CYS A 248 29.77 -16.45 -9.40
N LEU A 249 30.70 -15.65 -9.91
CA LEU A 249 30.39 -14.31 -10.44
C LEU A 249 29.57 -14.32 -11.74
N GLY A 250 29.61 -15.38 -12.54
CA GLY A 250 28.96 -15.44 -13.84
C GLY A 250 29.89 -15.06 -15.00
N THR A 251 29.41 -15.30 -16.22
CA THR A 251 30.12 -15.02 -17.47
C THR A 251 29.38 -13.95 -18.27
N PRO A 252 30.01 -12.82 -18.61
CA PRO A 252 29.37 -11.81 -19.45
C PRO A 252 29.10 -12.32 -20.88
N GLY A 253 28.02 -11.82 -21.50
CA GLY A 253 27.69 -12.10 -22.90
C GLY A 253 27.10 -13.47 -23.17
N THR A 254 26.81 -14.28 -22.14
CA THR A 254 26.10 -15.55 -22.31
C THR A 254 24.68 -15.33 -22.82
N PRO A 255 24.13 -16.25 -23.63
CA PRO A 255 22.76 -16.14 -24.12
C PRO A 255 21.72 -16.33 -23.01
N ASN A 256 22.07 -16.99 -21.89
CA ASN A 256 21.20 -17.16 -20.73
C ASN A 256 21.92 -16.86 -19.40
N HIS A 257 21.19 -16.94 -18.29
CA HIS A 257 21.65 -16.60 -16.94
C HIS A 257 22.91 -17.37 -16.51
N SER A 258 23.88 -16.69 -15.91
CA SER A 258 25.05 -17.29 -15.29
C SER A 258 25.31 -16.72 -13.91
N GLY A 259 26.05 -17.44 -13.06
CA GLY A 259 26.39 -16.99 -11.71
C GLY A 259 25.22 -17.06 -10.72
N ASN A 260 24.35 -18.05 -10.88
CA ASN A 260 23.33 -18.39 -9.88
C ASN A 260 23.99 -18.98 -8.63
N GLY A 261 23.33 -18.86 -7.48
CA GLY A 261 23.75 -19.61 -6.28
C GLY A 261 23.29 -21.07 -6.37
N ILE A 262 22.01 -21.30 -6.09
CA ILE A 262 21.38 -22.62 -6.04
C ILE A 262 20.11 -22.66 -6.89
N ILE A 263 20.02 -23.64 -7.80
CA ILE A 263 18.81 -23.93 -8.60
C ILE A 263 18.31 -25.34 -8.34
N VAL A 264 17.01 -25.47 -8.11
CA VAL A 264 16.29 -26.75 -8.20
C VAL A 264 15.13 -26.64 -9.18
N ALA A 265 15.24 -27.33 -10.31
CA ALA A 265 14.24 -27.31 -11.38
C ALA A 265 13.80 -28.71 -11.80
N GLN A 266 12.62 -28.79 -12.44
CA GLN A 266 12.01 -30.05 -12.89
C GLN A 266 11.86 -31.10 -11.78
N ALA A 267 11.63 -30.64 -10.56
CA ALA A 267 11.65 -31.46 -9.37
C ALA A 267 10.25 -31.66 -8.78
N ASN A 268 10.09 -32.73 -8.01
CA ASN A 268 8.87 -33.09 -7.32
C ASN A 268 9.18 -33.44 -5.87
N ARG A 269 8.80 -32.52 -4.98
CA ARG A 269 9.14 -32.46 -3.57
C ARG A 269 10.64 -32.30 -3.35
N GLY A 270 10.98 -31.67 -2.24
CA GLY A 270 12.37 -31.49 -1.84
C GLY A 270 12.53 -30.30 -0.92
N ILE A 271 13.73 -30.19 -0.38
CA ILE A 271 14.09 -29.16 0.58
C ILE A 271 15.44 -28.54 0.18
N VAL A 272 15.46 -27.22 0.18
CA VAL A 272 16.65 -26.38 0.04
C VAL A 272 16.73 -25.55 1.32
N GLU A 273 17.59 -25.94 2.25
CA GLU A 273 17.61 -25.29 3.57
C GLU A 273 18.98 -25.13 4.22
N TYR A 274 19.12 -24.12 5.09
CA TYR A 274 20.35 -23.82 5.81
C TYR A 274 21.57 -23.58 4.90
N ASN A 275 21.34 -23.11 3.67
CA ASN A 275 22.42 -22.73 2.76
C ASN A 275 22.77 -21.24 2.93
N LEU A 276 24.04 -20.91 2.71
CA LEU A 276 24.57 -19.56 2.64
C LEU A 276 25.03 -19.31 1.20
N VAL A 277 24.47 -18.31 0.53
CA VAL A 277 24.88 -17.89 -0.82
C VAL A 277 25.35 -16.45 -0.76
N GLU A 278 26.56 -16.15 -1.20
CA GLU A 278 27.12 -14.80 -1.13
C GLU A 278 27.88 -14.41 -2.41
N ASP A 279 27.81 -13.14 -2.80
CA ASP A 279 28.69 -12.56 -3.83
C ASP A 279 28.68 -13.30 -5.19
N CYS A 280 27.51 -13.78 -5.62
CA CYS A 280 27.35 -14.47 -6.90
C CYS A 280 26.71 -13.56 -7.96
N GLY A 281 26.94 -13.85 -9.25
CA GLY A 281 26.14 -13.31 -10.36
C GLY A 281 26.47 -11.92 -10.89
N SER A 282 27.40 -11.18 -10.28
CA SER A 282 27.73 -9.79 -10.67
C SER A 282 28.08 -9.60 -12.14
N ASN A 283 28.63 -10.63 -12.79
CA ASN A 283 29.07 -10.61 -14.18
C ASN A 283 28.01 -11.10 -15.18
N ASN A 284 26.83 -11.52 -14.72
CA ASN A 284 25.75 -11.87 -15.63
C ASN A 284 25.21 -10.63 -16.34
N THR A 285 25.19 -10.68 -17.67
CA THR A 285 24.60 -9.62 -18.51
C THR A 285 23.35 -10.08 -19.25
N SER A 286 22.90 -11.33 -19.04
CA SER A 286 21.71 -11.86 -19.69
C SER A 286 20.44 -11.17 -19.17
N TYR A 287 19.38 -11.19 -19.98
CA TYR A 287 18.06 -10.70 -19.57
C TYR A 287 17.30 -11.67 -18.67
N ALA A 288 17.84 -12.87 -18.45
CA ALA A 288 17.36 -13.83 -17.48
C ALA A 288 18.38 -13.97 -16.36
N GLY A 289 17.90 -14.25 -15.16
CA GLY A 289 18.67 -14.48 -13.94
C GLY A 289 19.85 -13.52 -13.73
N PRO A 290 20.81 -13.91 -12.89
CA PRO A 290 20.75 -14.99 -11.92
C PRO A 290 19.92 -14.62 -10.68
N VAL A 291 19.64 -15.63 -9.86
CA VAL A 291 19.06 -15.48 -8.53
C VAL A 291 19.87 -16.33 -7.54
N GLY A 292 19.92 -15.89 -6.27
CA GLY A 292 20.69 -16.57 -5.24
C GLY A 292 20.19 -17.99 -4.94
N CYS A 293 18.90 -18.16 -4.69
CA CYS A 293 18.28 -19.48 -4.47
C CYS A 293 16.89 -19.52 -5.09
N TRP A 294 16.65 -20.45 -6.02
CA TRP A 294 15.37 -20.46 -6.73
C TRP A 294 14.97 -21.82 -7.28
N ALA A 295 13.68 -21.93 -7.57
CA ALA A 295 13.10 -23.09 -8.23
C ALA A 295 12.22 -22.65 -9.39
N TRP A 296 12.19 -23.47 -10.43
CA TRP A 296 11.31 -23.29 -11.59
C TRP A 296 10.80 -24.63 -12.10
N ASP A 297 9.63 -24.62 -12.74
CA ASP A 297 8.92 -25.80 -13.26
C ASP A 297 9.00 -27.00 -12.32
N SER A 298 8.60 -26.80 -11.06
CA SER A 298 8.77 -27.76 -9.97
C SER A 298 7.52 -27.85 -9.10
N ILE A 299 7.34 -28.97 -8.41
CA ILE A 299 6.17 -29.24 -7.58
C ILE A 299 6.60 -29.44 -6.13
N GLY A 300 6.08 -28.66 -5.19
CA GLY A 300 6.26 -28.90 -3.76
C GLY A 300 7.69 -28.73 -3.22
N ILE A 301 8.51 -27.90 -3.86
CA ILE A 301 9.86 -27.55 -3.38
C ILE A 301 9.75 -26.56 -2.21
N LYS A 302 10.50 -26.82 -1.15
CA LYS A 302 10.59 -25.95 0.03
C LYS A 302 11.96 -25.30 0.09
N ILE A 303 12.02 -24.00 -0.14
CA ILE A 303 13.21 -23.16 0.05
C ILE A 303 13.05 -22.47 1.40
N ARG A 304 13.84 -22.86 2.40
CA ARG A 304 13.67 -22.34 3.77
C ARG A 304 14.96 -22.18 4.57
N HIS A 305 14.98 -21.26 5.53
CA HIS A 305 16.15 -21.07 6.43
C HIS A 305 17.47 -20.80 5.69
N ASN A 306 17.42 -20.27 4.46
CA ASN A 306 18.62 -19.91 3.70
C ASN A 306 18.95 -18.43 3.89
N ILE A 307 20.23 -18.10 3.71
CA ILE A 307 20.73 -16.73 3.71
C ILE A 307 21.35 -16.46 2.34
N VAL A 308 20.90 -15.39 1.67
CA VAL A 308 21.50 -14.89 0.42
C VAL A 308 22.02 -13.48 0.65
N LYS A 309 23.28 -13.19 0.34
CA LYS A 309 23.83 -11.83 0.44
C LYS A 309 24.48 -11.40 -0.85
N ARG A 310 24.28 -10.14 -1.23
CA ARG A 310 25.01 -9.50 -2.34
C ARG A 310 24.92 -10.28 -3.66
N GLN A 311 23.78 -10.93 -3.92
CA GLN A 311 23.52 -11.47 -5.25
C GLN A 311 23.49 -10.32 -6.25
N GLY A 312 24.26 -10.45 -7.34
CA GLY A 312 24.39 -9.44 -8.38
C GLY A 312 23.78 -9.86 -9.70
N SER A 313 23.57 -8.87 -10.57
CA SER A 313 23.34 -9.02 -12.00
C SER A 313 23.62 -7.68 -12.68
N SER A 314 24.37 -7.71 -13.79
CA SER A 314 24.42 -6.58 -14.72
C SER A 314 23.20 -6.56 -15.66
N GLY A 315 22.31 -7.57 -15.58
CA GLY A 315 21.01 -7.66 -16.25
C GLY A 315 19.83 -7.29 -15.33
N PRO A 316 18.60 -7.68 -15.70
CA PRO A 316 17.39 -7.30 -14.99
C PRO A 316 17.17 -8.00 -13.65
N ASP A 317 17.64 -9.23 -13.42
CA ASP A 317 17.40 -9.94 -12.15
C ASP A 317 18.47 -9.62 -11.08
N GLY A 318 19.15 -10.64 -10.52
CA GLY A 318 20.07 -10.49 -9.39
C GLY A 318 19.39 -10.57 -8.03
N GLY A 319 18.22 -11.20 -7.97
CA GLY A 319 17.40 -11.28 -6.76
C GLY A 319 17.88 -12.30 -5.73
N GLY A 320 17.37 -12.19 -4.50
CA GLY A 320 17.69 -13.12 -3.41
C GLY A 320 17.08 -14.51 -3.63
N PHE A 321 15.75 -14.55 -3.68
CA PHE A 321 14.97 -15.78 -3.82
C PHE A 321 13.90 -15.68 -4.89
N ASP A 322 13.65 -16.78 -5.61
CA ASP A 322 12.57 -16.84 -6.61
C ASP A 322 11.84 -18.19 -6.62
N LEU A 323 10.52 -18.12 -6.79
CA LEU A 323 9.69 -19.21 -7.29
C LEU A 323 9.22 -18.80 -8.68
N ASP A 324 9.81 -19.40 -9.70
CA ASP A 324 9.61 -18.98 -11.08
C ASP A 324 8.63 -19.91 -11.83
N GLY A 325 8.37 -19.59 -13.09
CA GLY A 325 7.35 -20.20 -13.94
C GLY A 325 7.27 -21.72 -13.86
N GLY A 326 6.04 -22.23 -13.77
CA GLY A 326 5.77 -23.67 -13.62
C GLY A 326 5.87 -24.20 -12.19
N CYS A 327 6.21 -23.39 -11.19
CA CYS A 327 6.12 -23.81 -9.79
C CYS A 327 4.69 -24.09 -9.35
N VAL A 328 4.46 -25.22 -8.68
CA VAL A 328 3.17 -25.63 -8.12
C VAL A 328 3.33 -26.07 -6.67
N ASP A 329 2.54 -25.48 -5.77
CA ASP A 329 2.53 -25.80 -4.34
C ASP A 329 3.93 -25.70 -3.68
N CYS A 330 4.81 -24.84 -4.20
CA CYS A 330 6.13 -24.57 -3.66
C CYS A 330 6.07 -23.55 -2.50
N LEU A 331 7.08 -23.59 -1.63
CA LEU A 331 7.12 -22.84 -0.39
C LEU A 331 8.47 -22.11 -0.24
N LEU A 332 8.39 -20.80 -0.04
CA LEU A 332 9.51 -19.93 0.32
C LEU A 332 9.27 -19.44 1.76
N GLU A 333 10.00 -19.95 2.75
CA GLU A 333 9.78 -19.58 4.16
C GLU A 333 11.03 -19.41 5.01
N TYR A 334 11.02 -18.46 5.95
CA TYR A 334 12.13 -18.26 6.90
C TYR A 334 13.49 -17.96 6.26
N ASN A 335 13.50 -17.37 5.06
CA ASN A 335 14.75 -17.00 4.39
C ASN A 335 15.11 -15.54 4.65
N LEU A 336 16.41 -15.23 4.58
CA LEU A 336 16.96 -13.89 4.71
C LEU A 336 17.76 -13.52 3.46
N CYS A 337 17.43 -12.40 2.83
CA CYS A 337 18.26 -11.81 1.79
C CYS A 337 18.74 -10.40 2.15
N ILE A 338 20.00 -10.11 1.86
CA ILE A 338 20.65 -8.85 2.21
C ILE A 338 21.39 -8.28 0.99
N ASP A 339 21.20 -7.00 0.69
CA ASP A 339 21.97 -6.24 -0.31
C ASP A 339 22.01 -6.89 -1.72
N CYS A 340 20.97 -7.62 -2.11
CA CYS A 340 20.86 -8.16 -3.46
C CYS A 340 20.52 -7.05 -4.46
N GLN A 341 21.12 -7.11 -5.65
CA GLN A 341 20.90 -6.09 -6.69
C GLN A 341 19.49 -6.16 -7.28
N GLY A 342 18.93 -7.34 -7.43
CA GLY A 342 17.53 -7.56 -7.82
C GLY A 342 16.60 -7.65 -6.60
N PRO A 343 15.34 -8.05 -6.81
CA PRO A 343 14.37 -8.14 -5.73
C PRO A 343 14.78 -9.17 -4.68
N GLY A 344 14.51 -8.86 -3.41
CA GLY A 344 14.83 -9.80 -2.33
C GLY A 344 14.01 -11.07 -2.44
N LEU A 345 12.70 -10.91 -2.68
CA LEU A 345 11.77 -12.01 -2.93
C LEU A 345 11.05 -11.80 -4.27
N LEU A 346 11.08 -12.84 -5.10
CA LEU A 346 10.37 -12.91 -6.36
C LEU A 346 9.41 -14.10 -6.33
N LEU A 347 8.18 -13.86 -6.79
CA LEU A 347 7.38 -14.89 -7.41
C LEU A 347 7.15 -14.40 -8.84
N TYR A 348 7.52 -15.22 -9.81
CA TYR A 348 7.35 -14.85 -11.21
C TYR A 348 6.86 -16.04 -12.03
N ALA A 349 6.07 -15.75 -13.07
CA ALA A 349 5.68 -16.75 -14.05
C ALA A 349 6.13 -16.31 -15.43
N PHE A 350 7.28 -16.81 -15.88
CA PHE A 350 7.83 -16.49 -17.19
C PHE A 350 7.00 -17.06 -18.36
N ASN A 351 7.21 -16.47 -19.53
CA ASN A 351 6.47 -16.77 -20.74
C ASN A 351 7.06 -17.94 -21.54
N ASP A 352 6.51 -19.14 -21.38
CA ASP A 352 6.89 -20.30 -22.19
C ASP A 352 6.52 -20.21 -23.67
N ARG A 353 5.59 -19.32 -24.04
CA ARG A 353 5.08 -19.22 -25.42
C ARG A 353 6.00 -18.48 -26.38
N LYS A 354 7.00 -17.77 -25.85
CA LYS A 354 7.99 -17.08 -26.69
C LYS A 354 8.80 -18.07 -27.52
N ASP A 355 9.08 -19.23 -26.94
CA ASP A 355 9.92 -20.26 -27.55
C ASP A 355 9.13 -21.49 -28.04
N TRP A 356 7.88 -21.68 -27.59
CA TRP A 356 7.05 -22.84 -27.95
C TRP A 356 5.58 -22.50 -28.23
N PRO A 357 4.97 -23.07 -29.30
CA PRO A 357 3.57 -22.79 -29.64
C PRO A 357 2.55 -23.44 -28.68
N THR A 358 2.96 -24.39 -27.84
CA THR A 358 2.12 -25.07 -26.85
C THR A 358 2.64 -24.81 -25.44
N ASN A 359 1.73 -24.66 -24.46
CA ASN A 359 2.08 -24.54 -23.05
C ASN A 359 2.91 -25.75 -22.59
N LYS A 360 4.11 -25.52 -22.09
CA LYS A 360 5.00 -26.54 -21.54
C LYS A 360 5.08 -26.48 -20.02
N LEU A 361 5.03 -25.29 -19.44
CA LEU A 361 5.06 -25.15 -17.98
C LEU A 361 3.74 -25.59 -17.37
N LEU A 362 3.79 -26.13 -16.15
CA LEU A 362 2.61 -26.24 -15.30
C LEU A 362 2.01 -24.84 -15.06
N ASN A 363 0.72 -24.77 -14.75
CA ASN A 363 0.13 -23.49 -14.32
C ASN A 363 0.69 -23.12 -12.95
N PHE A 364 1.31 -21.94 -12.83
CA PHE A 364 1.87 -21.43 -11.59
C PHE A 364 0.76 -21.29 -10.54
N ARG A 365 0.77 -22.07 -9.47
CA ARG A 365 -0.34 -22.05 -8.50
C ARG A 365 0.01 -22.60 -7.13
N GLY A 366 -0.73 -22.16 -6.11
CA GLY A 366 -0.62 -22.66 -4.73
C GLY A 366 0.72 -22.34 -4.06
N ASN A 367 1.55 -21.50 -4.68
CA ASN A 367 2.86 -21.14 -4.16
C ASN A 367 2.73 -20.20 -2.97
N ILE A 368 3.58 -20.38 -1.96
CA ILE A 368 3.52 -19.65 -0.69
C ILE A 368 4.86 -18.96 -0.42
N ALA A 369 4.85 -17.66 -0.16
CA ALA A 369 5.98 -16.92 0.43
C ALA A 369 5.58 -16.40 1.81
N ARG A 370 6.25 -16.88 2.87
CA ARG A 370 5.92 -16.48 4.23
C ARG A 370 7.09 -16.37 5.20
N TYR A 371 6.98 -15.47 6.18
CA TYR A 371 7.99 -15.34 7.24
C TYR A 371 9.43 -15.14 6.71
N ASN A 372 9.60 -14.57 5.52
CA ASN A 372 10.91 -14.21 4.96
C ASN A 372 11.25 -12.76 5.32
N ILE A 373 12.55 -12.44 5.33
CA ILE A 373 13.08 -11.10 5.58
C ILE A 373 13.95 -10.68 4.39
N SER A 374 13.66 -9.51 3.82
CA SER A 374 14.45 -8.89 2.76
C SER A 374 14.97 -7.55 3.22
N LEU A 375 16.29 -7.39 3.26
CA LEU A 375 16.97 -6.18 3.70
C LEU A 375 17.74 -5.55 2.55
N ARG A 376 17.42 -4.29 2.22
CA ARG A 376 18.17 -3.45 1.28
C ARG A 376 18.39 -4.05 -0.11
N CYS A 377 17.53 -4.98 -0.51
CA CYS A 377 17.54 -5.56 -1.85
C CYS A 377 16.90 -4.60 -2.87
N GLY A 378 17.18 -4.84 -4.16
CA GLY A 378 16.74 -4.00 -5.27
C GLY A 378 17.71 -2.87 -5.62
N SER A 379 19.00 -2.99 -5.24
CA SER A 379 19.99 -1.93 -5.45
C SER A 379 20.57 -1.84 -6.88
N GLY A 380 20.11 -2.69 -7.81
CA GLY A 380 20.60 -2.82 -9.18
C GLY A 380 20.06 -1.77 -10.16
N GLY A 381 20.47 -1.83 -11.42
CA GLY A 381 20.08 -0.85 -12.45
C GLY A 381 18.67 -1.02 -13.01
N PHE A 382 18.13 -2.23 -12.97
CA PHE A 382 16.96 -2.66 -13.75
C PHE A 382 15.76 -3.04 -12.85
N SER A 383 15.75 -4.21 -12.20
CA SER A 383 14.65 -4.63 -11.30
C SER A 383 14.86 -4.12 -9.88
N LYS A 384 14.66 -2.81 -9.74
CA LYS A 384 14.81 -2.06 -8.48
C LYS A 384 13.62 -2.28 -7.54
N TYR A 385 13.44 -3.50 -7.03
CA TYR A 385 12.27 -3.85 -6.22
C TYR A 385 12.69 -4.49 -4.88
N GLY A 386 11.90 -4.33 -3.82
CA GLY A 386 12.08 -5.09 -2.58
C GLY A 386 11.46 -6.48 -2.70
N MET A 387 10.17 -6.51 -3.07
CA MET A 387 9.44 -7.73 -3.41
C MET A 387 8.73 -7.56 -4.75
N PHE A 388 8.77 -8.58 -5.59
CA PHE A 388 8.17 -8.58 -6.91
C PHE A 388 7.21 -9.76 -7.08
N LEU A 389 5.97 -9.46 -7.50
CA LEU A 389 4.99 -10.45 -7.95
C LEU A 389 4.62 -10.15 -9.40
N GLY A 390 4.74 -11.12 -10.30
CA GLY A 390 4.40 -10.85 -11.68
C GLY A 390 4.28 -12.05 -12.59
N THR A 391 3.89 -11.75 -13.83
CA THR A 391 3.78 -12.74 -14.89
C THR A 391 4.17 -12.14 -16.24
N GLY A 392 4.91 -12.90 -17.02
CA GLY A 392 5.03 -12.70 -18.47
C GLY A 392 4.14 -13.66 -19.24
N ARG A 393 3.44 -14.59 -18.56
CA ARG A 393 2.76 -15.71 -19.20
C ARG A 393 1.33 -15.37 -19.61
N PRO A 394 0.98 -15.42 -20.91
CA PRO A 394 -0.34 -15.05 -21.42
C PRO A 394 -1.37 -16.19 -21.29
N VAL A 395 -1.45 -16.82 -20.11
CA VAL A 395 -2.32 -17.97 -19.84
C VAL A 395 -3.25 -17.64 -18.68
N THR A 396 -4.55 -17.52 -18.94
CA THR A 396 -5.52 -17.06 -17.93
C THR A 396 -5.69 -17.99 -16.73
N SER A 397 -5.41 -19.28 -16.91
CA SER A 397 -5.41 -20.29 -15.85
C SER A 397 -4.10 -20.35 -15.05
N ASP A 398 -3.08 -19.61 -15.48
CA ASP A 398 -1.83 -19.45 -14.77
C ASP A 398 -2.01 -18.51 -13.57
N TRP A 399 -1.02 -18.51 -12.67
CA TRP A 399 -1.00 -17.74 -11.43
C TRP A 399 -2.30 -17.82 -10.60
N LYS A 400 -2.49 -18.94 -9.90
CA LYS A 400 -3.67 -19.18 -9.07
C LYS A 400 -3.36 -19.42 -7.61
N ASP A 401 -4.14 -18.78 -6.74
CA ASP A 401 -4.18 -19.08 -5.31
C ASP A 401 -2.80 -18.96 -4.61
N CYS A 402 -1.94 -18.05 -5.07
CA CYS A 402 -0.64 -17.80 -4.45
C CYS A 402 -0.81 -17.02 -3.13
N LEU A 403 -0.05 -17.37 -2.11
CA LEU A 403 -0.16 -16.77 -0.77
C LEU A 403 1.15 -16.09 -0.39
N VAL A 404 1.09 -14.80 -0.09
CA VAL A 404 2.23 -14.00 0.37
C VAL A 404 1.89 -13.41 1.72
N HIS A 405 2.45 -13.94 2.80
CA HIS A 405 2.05 -13.48 4.13
C HIS A 405 3.14 -13.45 5.18
N ASN A 406 3.04 -12.52 6.12
CA ASN A 406 3.99 -12.44 7.24
C ASN A 406 5.45 -12.27 6.79
N ASN A 407 5.74 -11.64 5.65
CA ASN A 407 7.12 -11.28 5.27
C ASN A 407 7.47 -9.88 5.78
N THR A 408 8.76 -9.59 5.99
CA THR A 408 9.27 -8.25 6.33
C THR A 408 10.21 -7.77 5.21
N ILE A 409 9.81 -6.74 4.48
CA ILE A 409 10.53 -6.21 3.32
C ILE A 409 10.99 -4.78 3.62
N VAL A 410 12.30 -4.61 3.72
CA VAL A 410 12.95 -3.35 4.04
C VAL A 410 13.78 -2.91 2.83
N THR A 411 13.46 -1.75 2.25
CA THR A 411 14.24 -1.20 1.13
C THR A 411 14.73 0.20 1.45
N GLU A 412 15.91 0.54 0.94
CA GLU A 412 16.48 1.89 1.06
C GLU A 412 17.29 2.28 -0.18
N ASP A 413 17.66 3.55 -0.29
CA ASP A 413 18.50 4.00 -1.40
C ASP A 413 19.91 3.46 -1.17
N VAL A 414 20.38 2.60 -2.07
CA VAL A 414 21.70 1.96 -1.98
C VAL A 414 22.32 1.98 -3.37
N ASN A 415 23.63 2.26 -3.45
CA ASN A 415 24.39 2.27 -4.71
C ASN A 415 23.81 3.16 -5.82
N GLY A 416 23.15 4.27 -5.45
CA GLY A 416 22.51 5.19 -6.40
C GLY A 416 21.20 4.67 -7.00
N ALA A 417 20.73 3.50 -6.58
CA ALA A 417 19.41 2.99 -6.93
C ALA A 417 18.35 3.47 -5.93
N ALA A 418 17.14 3.62 -6.44
CA ALA A 418 15.95 4.00 -5.69
C ALA A 418 14.90 2.89 -5.84
N PRO A 419 14.98 1.80 -5.06
CA PRO A 419 14.08 0.68 -5.20
C PRO A 419 12.65 1.00 -4.79
N ASP A 420 11.68 0.48 -5.54
CA ASP A 420 10.30 0.41 -5.10
C ASP A 420 10.16 -0.73 -4.08
N ASN A 421 9.37 -0.57 -3.01
CA ASN A 421 9.35 -1.58 -1.95
C ASN A 421 8.52 -2.83 -2.33
N PHE A 422 7.28 -2.64 -2.77
CA PHE A 422 6.40 -3.74 -3.19
C PHE A 422 5.85 -3.50 -4.59
N VAL A 423 6.09 -4.46 -5.50
CA VAL A 423 5.70 -4.34 -6.90
C VAL A 423 4.83 -5.51 -7.35
N VAL A 424 3.73 -5.18 -8.03
CA VAL A 424 2.90 -6.14 -8.79
C VAL A 424 2.87 -5.72 -10.25
N PHE A 425 3.49 -6.49 -11.13
CA PHE A 425 3.70 -6.11 -12.52
C PHE A 425 3.46 -7.26 -13.50
N SER A 426 3.48 -6.93 -14.79
CA SER A 426 3.48 -7.91 -15.87
C SER A 426 4.41 -7.48 -17.00
N TYR A 427 5.02 -8.46 -17.66
CA TYR A 427 5.91 -8.27 -18.81
C TYR A 427 5.29 -8.86 -20.09
N ASP A 428 6.00 -8.76 -21.21
CA ASP A 428 5.66 -9.37 -22.50
C ASP A 428 4.26 -9.00 -23.06
N GLY A 429 3.76 -7.81 -22.73
CA GLY A 429 2.44 -7.34 -23.18
C GLY A 429 1.27 -8.08 -22.51
N VAL A 430 1.53 -8.84 -21.46
CA VAL A 430 0.50 -9.54 -20.68
C VAL A 430 -0.11 -8.60 -19.64
N LEU A 431 -1.41 -8.77 -19.37
CA LEU A 431 -2.07 -8.10 -18.25
C LEU A 431 -1.94 -8.94 -16.98
N ALA A 432 -1.59 -8.29 -15.86
CA ALA A 432 -1.56 -8.91 -14.53
C ALA A 432 -2.96 -9.24 -13.96
N ASP A 433 -4.03 -9.11 -14.77
CA ASP A 433 -5.42 -9.20 -14.33
C ASP A 433 -5.89 -10.62 -13.99
N HIS A 434 -5.07 -11.62 -14.20
CA HIS A 434 -5.34 -13.02 -13.85
C HIS A 434 -4.61 -13.48 -12.59
N LEU A 435 -3.72 -12.66 -12.02
CA LEU A 435 -3.05 -12.97 -10.75
C LEU A 435 -4.10 -13.03 -9.64
N THR A 436 -4.30 -14.23 -9.08
CA THR A 436 -5.19 -14.45 -7.93
C THR A 436 -4.40 -15.02 -6.75
N GLY A 437 -4.89 -14.76 -5.54
CA GLY A 437 -4.15 -15.08 -4.33
C GLY A 437 -4.38 -14.05 -3.24
N LYS A 438 -3.56 -14.12 -2.20
CA LYS A 438 -3.66 -13.25 -1.03
C LYS A 438 -2.30 -12.70 -0.63
N VAL A 439 -2.22 -11.39 -0.39
CA VAL A 439 -1.06 -10.72 0.20
C VAL A 439 -1.50 -10.18 1.56
N VAL A 440 -1.08 -10.81 2.66
CA VAL A 440 -1.64 -10.52 4.00
C VAL A 440 -0.60 -10.49 5.12
N ASN A 441 -0.74 -9.62 6.12
CA ASN A 441 0.14 -9.57 7.29
C ASN A 441 1.63 -9.33 6.97
N ASN A 442 1.98 -8.78 5.81
CA ASN A 442 3.37 -8.41 5.53
C ASN A 442 3.72 -7.03 6.13
N ILE A 443 5.00 -6.77 6.36
CA ILE A 443 5.55 -5.43 6.62
C ILE A 443 6.35 -4.98 5.40
N PHE A 444 5.96 -3.87 4.81
CA PHE A 444 6.64 -3.15 3.74
C PHE A 444 7.17 -1.83 4.30
N TYR A 445 8.46 -1.80 4.62
CA TYR A 445 9.15 -0.67 5.27
C TYR A 445 10.14 -0.02 4.30
N HIS A 446 9.81 1.18 3.84
CA HIS A 446 10.57 1.86 2.79
C HIS A 446 11.32 3.09 3.35
N LYS A 447 12.64 3.01 3.36
CA LYS A 447 13.54 4.13 3.69
C LYS A 447 14.05 4.86 2.45
N GLY A 448 13.81 4.31 1.25
CA GLY A 448 14.34 4.80 -0.01
C GLY A 448 13.52 5.92 -0.66
N SER A 449 13.96 6.30 -1.85
CA SER A 449 13.40 7.39 -2.66
C SER A 449 12.47 6.92 -3.77
N GLY A 450 12.39 5.61 -4.01
CA GLY A 450 11.43 4.96 -4.91
C GLY A 450 10.00 4.97 -4.37
N LEU A 451 9.11 4.23 -5.03
CA LEU A 451 7.71 4.09 -4.62
C LEU A 451 7.57 3.13 -3.43
N LEU A 452 6.65 3.43 -2.53
CA LEU A 452 6.30 2.48 -1.46
C LEU A 452 5.58 1.25 -2.05
N VAL A 453 4.76 1.47 -3.07
CA VAL A 453 4.03 0.42 -3.80
C VAL A 453 3.92 0.82 -5.27
N ASP A 454 4.14 -0.10 -6.21
CA ASP A 454 3.76 0.06 -7.62
C ASP A 454 2.98 -1.16 -8.12
N MET A 455 1.73 -0.95 -8.51
CA MET A 455 0.82 -2.04 -8.86
C MET A 455 0.06 -1.80 -10.16
N ARG A 456 0.13 -2.81 -11.04
CA ARG A 456 -0.77 -2.96 -12.19
C ARG A 456 -2.10 -3.59 -11.79
N LYS A 457 -3.10 -3.48 -12.66
CA LYS A 457 -4.43 -4.07 -12.47
C LYS A 457 -4.29 -5.59 -12.28
N ASN A 458 -4.84 -6.11 -11.18
CA ASN A 458 -4.74 -7.51 -10.76
C ASN A 458 -6.00 -7.99 -10.01
N ARG A 459 -6.03 -9.26 -9.59
CA ARG A 459 -7.12 -9.88 -8.77
C ARG A 459 -6.58 -10.49 -7.47
N LEU A 460 -5.49 -9.91 -6.93
CA LEU A 460 -4.95 -10.32 -5.63
C LEU A 460 -5.73 -9.64 -4.52
N THR A 461 -6.17 -10.41 -3.53
CA THR A 461 -6.68 -9.83 -2.29
C THR A 461 -5.51 -9.32 -1.45
N ILE A 462 -5.36 -8.01 -1.31
CA ILE A 462 -4.26 -7.38 -0.56
C ILE A 462 -4.84 -6.74 0.69
N GLU A 463 -4.67 -7.43 1.83
CA GLU A 463 -5.34 -7.07 3.08
C GLU A 463 -4.38 -7.16 4.28
N ASN A 464 -4.60 -6.39 5.34
CA ASN A 464 -3.88 -6.42 6.60
C ASN A 464 -2.33 -6.37 6.52
N ASN A 465 -1.78 -5.69 5.51
CA ASN A 465 -0.34 -5.40 5.40
C ASN A 465 -0.01 -4.03 6.00
N VAL A 466 1.25 -3.87 6.41
CA VAL A 466 1.82 -2.63 6.92
C VAL A 466 2.62 -2.01 5.79
N PHE A 467 2.32 -0.76 5.44
CA PHE A 467 3.02 -0.01 4.40
C PHE A 467 3.52 1.29 5.02
N TYR A 468 4.82 1.43 5.24
CA TYR A 468 5.36 2.63 5.86
C TYR A 468 6.58 3.13 5.12
N SER A 469 6.63 4.45 4.88
CA SER A 469 7.79 5.11 4.29
C SER A 469 8.32 6.19 5.23
N THR A 470 9.63 6.22 5.45
CA THR A 470 10.29 7.31 6.22
C THR A 470 10.42 8.59 5.39
N LYS A 471 10.27 8.50 4.06
CA LYS A 471 10.35 9.63 3.11
C LYS A 471 8.99 10.03 2.53
N ASN A 472 7.87 9.57 3.12
CA ASN A 472 6.51 9.83 2.67
C ASN A 472 6.29 9.56 1.17
N LYS A 473 6.79 8.40 0.70
CA LYS A 473 6.71 8.04 -0.72
C LYS A 473 5.31 7.61 -1.15
N SER A 474 4.96 7.97 -2.38
CA SER A 474 3.66 7.67 -2.97
C SER A 474 3.50 6.18 -3.27
N MET A 475 2.25 5.78 -3.43
CA MET A 475 1.85 4.47 -3.93
C MET A 475 1.24 4.65 -5.31
N ARG A 476 1.63 3.82 -6.26
CA ARG A 476 1.11 3.84 -7.62
C ARG A 476 0.14 2.69 -7.82
N TYR A 477 -1.04 2.99 -8.34
CA TYR A 477 -1.98 1.98 -8.79
C TYR A 477 -2.54 2.33 -10.16
N TYR A 478 -2.42 1.41 -11.11
CA TYR A 478 -2.92 1.58 -12.48
C TYR A 478 -2.37 2.83 -13.18
N GLY A 479 -1.14 3.23 -12.85
CA GLY A 479 -0.48 4.42 -13.40
C GLY A 479 -0.87 5.75 -12.73
N PHE A 480 -1.74 5.72 -11.72
CA PHE A 480 -2.08 6.88 -10.90
C PHE A 480 -1.26 6.86 -9.61
N ASP A 481 -0.65 8.00 -9.30
CA ASP A 481 0.14 8.18 -8.08
C ASP A 481 -0.75 8.73 -6.97
N TYR A 482 -0.72 8.07 -5.81
CA TYR A 482 -1.42 8.46 -4.60
C TYR A 482 -0.38 8.89 -3.56
N THR A 483 -0.36 10.19 -3.27
CA THR A 483 0.55 10.80 -2.29
C THR A 483 0.13 10.52 -0.85
N GLU A 484 -1.16 10.21 -0.64
CA GLU A 484 -1.70 9.79 0.64
C GLU A 484 -2.46 8.46 0.50
N PRO A 485 -2.20 7.49 1.40
CA PRO A 485 -2.92 6.21 1.43
C PRO A 485 -4.43 6.31 1.57
N ARG A 486 -4.95 7.39 2.15
CA ARG A 486 -6.38 7.68 2.12
C ARG A 486 -6.92 7.83 0.69
N LEU A 487 -6.21 8.56 -0.17
CA LEU A 487 -6.62 8.77 -1.56
C LEU A 487 -6.57 7.46 -2.36
N TRP A 488 -5.59 6.61 -2.08
CA TRP A 488 -5.53 5.27 -2.67
C TRP A 488 -6.70 4.38 -2.25
N LYS A 489 -7.15 4.49 -0.99
CA LYS A 489 -8.35 3.81 -0.49
C LYS A 489 -9.62 4.30 -1.20
N GLU A 490 -9.79 5.61 -1.32
CA GLU A 490 -11.00 6.26 -1.84
C GLU A 490 -11.18 6.11 -3.36
N SER A 491 -10.09 6.04 -4.12
CA SER A 491 -10.10 5.91 -5.59
C SER A 491 -10.53 4.52 -6.11
N SER A 492 -10.66 3.53 -5.22
CA SER A 492 -11.00 2.15 -5.57
C SER A 492 -12.50 1.90 -5.88
N ALA A 493 -13.34 2.95 -5.85
CA ALA A 493 -14.79 2.78 -5.71
C ALA A 493 -15.67 2.91 -6.98
N THR A 494 -15.25 3.57 -8.07
CA THR A 494 -16.23 4.02 -9.08
C THR A 494 -16.16 3.43 -10.49
N ASP A 495 -15.00 3.10 -11.07
CA ASP A 495 -14.94 2.63 -12.48
C ASP A 495 -14.16 1.30 -12.74
N GLY A 496 -13.98 0.47 -11.70
CA GLY A 496 -13.62 -0.96 -11.82
C GLY A 496 -12.13 -1.32 -11.77
N PRO A 497 -11.68 -1.87 -10.63
CA PRO A 497 -11.23 -3.27 -10.48
C PRO A 497 -11.93 -3.94 -9.26
N PRO A 498 -11.58 -5.18 -8.78
CA PRO A 498 -12.51 -5.96 -7.95
C PRO A 498 -12.80 -5.26 -6.60
N LYS A 499 -13.96 -5.58 -6.03
CA LYS A 499 -14.50 -5.09 -4.74
C LYS A 499 -13.62 -5.39 -3.51
N GLU A 500 -12.33 -5.67 -3.68
CA GLU A 500 -11.36 -6.15 -2.70
C GLU A 500 -10.86 -5.06 -1.74
N PHE A 501 -11.03 -3.78 -2.06
CA PHE A 501 -10.82 -2.68 -1.10
C PHE A 501 -12.13 -2.12 -0.50
N ALA A 502 -13.28 -2.60 -0.98
CA ALA A 502 -14.63 -2.15 -0.61
C ALA A 502 -15.31 -3.04 0.46
N ARG A 503 -14.69 -4.13 0.89
CA ARG A 503 -15.24 -5.02 1.93
C ARG A 503 -14.86 -4.60 3.35
N ASN A 504 -15.19 -3.38 3.78
CA ASN A 504 -15.25 -2.95 5.20
C ASN A 504 -14.08 -3.30 6.18
N ASN A 505 -12.98 -3.91 5.73
CA ASN A 505 -11.87 -4.41 6.52
C ASN A 505 -10.59 -3.75 6.01
N LEU A 506 -10.46 -2.52 6.49
CA LEU A 506 -9.33 -1.60 6.34
C LEU A 506 -7.96 -2.27 6.45
N SER A 507 -7.20 -2.11 5.38
CA SER A 507 -5.88 -2.65 5.21
C SER A 507 -4.94 -1.58 4.67
N LEU A 508 -4.65 -0.58 5.48
CA LEU A 508 -3.69 0.48 5.15
C LEU A 508 -3.14 1.06 6.45
N TYR A 509 -2.06 0.48 6.96
CA TYR A 509 -1.39 0.99 8.16
C TYR A 509 -0.08 1.66 7.78
N MET A 510 -0.15 2.98 7.67
CA MET A 510 0.98 3.89 7.49
C MET A 510 1.73 4.15 8.77
N ARG A 511 2.29 3.12 9.38
CA ARG A 511 2.97 3.30 10.66
C ARG A 511 4.32 2.66 10.72
N ASN A 512 5.21 3.40 11.36
CA ASN A 512 6.52 2.93 11.69
C ASN A 512 6.36 1.60 12.47
N PRO A 513 6.89 0.49 11.95
CA PRO A 513 6.90 -0.79 12.66
C PRO A 513 7.63 -0.72 14.00
N MET A 514 8.46 0.32 14.22
CA MET A 514 9.30 0.51 15.40
C MET A 514 10.13 -0.74 15.66
N PHE A 515 10.93 -1.15 14.69
CA PHE A 515 11.88 -2.24 14.86
C PHE A 515 12.86 -1.92 16.01
N LYS A 516 13.44 -2.95 16.63
CA LYS A 516 14.49 -2.74 17.66
C LYS A 516 15.67 -1.97 17.06
N ASN A 517 16.03 -2.30 15.83
CA ASN A 517 17.00 -1.58 15.02
C ASN A 517 16.69 -1.86 13.53
N ASP A 518 16.60 -0.81 12.71
CA ASP A 518 16.18 -0.91 11.31
C ASP A 518 17.32 -0.70 10.30
N SER A 519 18.57 -0.74 10.80
CA SER A 519 19.78 -0.43 10.04
C SER A 519 20.88 -1.49 10.23
N SER A 520 20.52 -2.69 10.69
CA SER A 520 21.40 -3.83 10.97
C SER A 520 21.30 -4.90 9.89
N ASP A 521 22.21 -5.87 9.93
CA ASP A 521 22.13 -7.12 9.15
C ASP A 521 21.56 -8.26 9.96
N ASP A 522 21.41 -8.08 11.28
CA ASP A 522 20.81 -9.07 12.16
C ASP A 522 19.28 -9.10 11.94
N PRO A 523 18.70 -10.22 11.48
CA PRO A 523 17.25 -10.31 11.34
C PRO A 523 16.49 -10.10 12.67
N ALA A 524 17.10 -10.39 13.81
CA ALA A 524 16.47 -10.20 15.12
C ALA A 524 16.24 -8.73 15.48
N ASP A 525 16.99 -7.82 14.87
CA ASP A 525 16.84 -6.37 15.03
C ASP A 525 15.55 -5.86 14.36
N TYR A 526 15.05 -6.58 13.35
CA TYR A 526 13.79 -6.32 12.67
C TYR A 526 12.57 -6.94 13.37
N GLN A 527 12.74 -7.42 14.61
CA GLN A 527 11.60 -7.66 15.50
C GLN A 527 10.99 -6.31 15.91
N PRO A 528 9.65 -6.14 15.87
CA PRO A 528 9.03 -4.96 16.44
C PRO A 528 9.44 -4.76 17.92
N ALA A 529 9.81 -3.56 18.33
CA ALA A 529 10.19 -3.26 19.71
C ALA A 529 8.96 -3.34 20.65
N ALA A 530 9.17 -3.47 21.97
CA ALA A 530 8.10 -3.72 22.96
C ALA A 530 6.91 -2.74 22.92
N GLY A 531 7.12 -1.49 22.48
CA GLY A 531 6.09 -0.45 22.31
C GLY A 531 5.50 -0.34 20.89
N SER A 532 5.85 -1.26 19.99
CA SER A 532 5.44 -1.20 18.60
C SER A 532 3.92 -1.28 18.42
N PRO A 533 3.35 -0.48 17.51
CA PRO A 533 1.94 -0.60 17.13
C PRO A 533 1.60 -1.87 16.35
N MET A 534 2.59 -2.69 15.96
CA MET A 534 2.41 -3.93 15.17
C MET A 534 1.85 -5.09 15.98
N TYR A 535 1.94 -5.01 17.31
CA TYR A 535 1.52 -6.10 18.18
C TYR A 535 -0.01 -6.23 18.26
N GLY A 536 -0.51 -7.39 17.81
CA GLY A 536 -1.92 -7.76 17.88
C GLY A 536 -2.82 -7.15 16.82
N ILE A 537 -2.24 -6.67 15.73
CA ILE A 537 -2.99 -6.14 14.59
C ILE A 537 -2.96 -7.07 13.36
N GLY A 538 -2.33 -8.23 13.44
CA GLY A 538 -2.34 -9.26 12.38
C GLY A 538 -3.73 -9.88 12.16
N ALA A 539 -4.06 -10.22 10.91
CA ALA A 539 -5.24 -10.96 10.48
C ALA A 539 -5.25 -12.39 11.02
N ASP A 540 -6.45 -12.88 11.34
CA ASP A 540 -6.66 -14.29 11.63
C ASP A 540 -6.81 -15.03 10.32
N ILE A 541 -5.69 -15.24 9.62
CA ILE A 541 -5.75 -15.74 8.26
C ILE A 541 -6.32 -17.17 8.16
N LEU A 542 -6.31 -17.92 9.26
CA LEU A 542 -7.01 -19.20 9.32
C LEU A 542 -8.53 -19.01 9.35
N THR A 543 -9.03 -18.19 10.28
CA THR A 543 -10.48 -17.98 10.44
C THR A 543 -11.07 -17.21 9.26
N GLU A 544 -10.32 -16.27 8.69
CA GLU A 544 -10.79 -15.39 7.63
C GLU A 544 -10.64 -16.03 6.24
N TYR A 545 -9.60 -16.84 6.02
CA TYR A 545 -9.26 -17.34 4.69
C TYR A 545 -8.96 -18.85 4.63
N GLY A 546 -9.01 -19.57 5.75
CA GLY A 546 -8.63 -20.99 5.80
C GLY A 546 -7.12 -21.23 5.69
N ILE A 547 -6.28 -20.20 5.84
CA ILE A 547 -4.83 -20.33 5.71
C ILE A 547 -4.22 -20.83 7.02
N VAL A 548 -3.61 -22.01 6.97
CA VAL A 548 -2.92 -22.61 8.12
C VAL A 548 -1.54 -21.97 8.29
N ARG A 549 -1.29 -21.43 9.49
CA ARG A 549 0.02 -20.90 9.88
C ARG A 549 0.96 -22.01 10.34
N PRO A 550 2.28 -21.80 10.24
CA PRO A 550 3.25 -22.64 10.93
C PRO A 550 3.19 -22.43 12.45
N ASP A 551 3.90 -23.28 13.20
CA ASP A 551 3.94 -23.22 14.67
C ASP A 551 4.89 -22.14 15.20
N VAL A 552 5.85 -21.69 14.39
CA VAL A 552 6.87 -20.70 14.77
C VAL A 552 7.13 -19.65 13.69
N ASP A 553 7.62 -18.49 14.10
CA ASP A 553 8.05 -17.39 13.23
C ASP A 553 9.51 -17.56 12.72
N TYR A 554 10.10 -16.54 12.11
CA TYR A 554 11.48 -16.57 11.61
C TYR A 554 12.53 -16.85 12.70
N LEU A 555 12.38 -16.30 13.91
CA LEU A 555 13.32 -16.51 15.02
C LEU A 555 13.03 -17.79 15.83
N GLY A 556 12.02 -18.57 15.44
CA GLY A 556 11.57 -19.73 16.21
C GLY A 556 10.65 -19.38 17.38
N ASN A 557 10.15 -18.14 17.49
CA ASN A 557 9.15 -17.79 18.50
C ASN A 557 7.83 -18.49 18.17
N VAL A 558 7.17 -19.01 19.20
CA VAL A 558 5.88 -19.69 19.06
C VAL A 558 4.83 -18.72 18.51
N ILE A 559 4.23 -19.09 17.38
CA ILE A 559 3.09 -18.35 16.84
C ILE A 559 1.87 -18.62 17.72
N PRO A 560 1.14 -17.58 18.16
CA PRO A 560 -0.04 -17.75 18.98
C PRO A 560 -1.10 -18.66 18.32
N LEU A 561 -1.59 -19.65 19.08
CA LEU A 561 -2.71 -20.51 18.70
C LEU A 561 -3.92 -19.69 18.22
N ASN A 562 -4.75 -20.31 17.37
CA ASN A 562 -5.91 -19.69 16.73
C ASN A 562 -6.83 -18.94 17.73
N GLY A 563 -7.35 -17.78 17.29
CA GLY A 563 -8.16 -16.89 18.12
C GLY A 563 -7.40 -15.92 19.04
N LYS A 564 -6.06 -15.87 18.96
CA LYS A 564 -5.21 -14.90 19.68
C LYS A 564 -4.82 -13.70 18.80
N LEU A 565 -4.01 -12.80 19.34
CA LEU A 565 -3.48 -11.63 18.65
C LEU A 565 -2.19 -11.99 17.91
N TRP A 566 -2.08 -11.61 16.63
CA TRP A 566 -0.88 -11.86 15.79
C TRP A 566 -0.19 -10.56 15.41
N THR A 567 1.06 -10.70 14.99
CA THR A 567 1.91 -9.60 14.53
C THR A 567 2.08 -9.70 13.01
N PRO A 568 1.88 -8.61 12.23
CA PRO A 568 2.35 -8.56 10.86
C PRO A 568 3.87 -8.67 10.80
N GLY A 569 4.39 -9.14 9.67
CA GLY A 569 5.81 -9.36 9.45
C GLY A 569 6.28 -10.76 9.88
N ALA A 570 7.59 -10.97 9.72
CA ALA A 570 8.23 -12.26 9.87
C ALA A 570 8.53 -12.67 11.33
N ILE A 571 8.37 -11.75 12.28
CA ILE A 571 8.80 -11.97 13.66
C ILE A 571 7.68 -11.55 14.64
N GLU A 572 7.16 -12.53 15.36
CA GLU A 572 6.30 -12.39 16.54
C GLU A 572 7.13 -11.91 17.76
N PRO A 573 6.51 -11.37 18.82
CA PRO A 573 7.24 -10.99 20.02
C PRO A 573 7.85 -12.20 20.72
N ALA A 574 9.08 -12.04 21.25
CA ALA A 574 9.84 -13.10 21.91
C ALA A 574 9.12 -13.70 23.13
N ALA A 575 8.33 -12.89 23.85
CA ALA A 575 7.36 -13.40 24.81
C ALA A 575 6.00 -13.39 24.13
N ALA A 576 5.24 -14.49 24.26
CA ALA A 576 3.83 -14.46 23.93
C ALA A 576 3.26 -13.22 24.58
N LEU A 577 2.69 -12.32 23.78
CA LEU A 577 1.95 -11.21 24.34
C LEU A 577 0.99 -11.85 25.34
N PRO A 578 0.82 -11.28 26.55
CA PRO A 578 -0.33 -11.62 27.37
C PRO A 578 -1.52 -11.68 26.41
N ASN A 579 -2.53 -12.51 26.66
CA ASN A 579 -3.75 -12.36 25.91
C ASN A 579 -4.31 -10.98 26.30
N ARG A 580 -3.82 -9.92 25.65
CA ARG A 580 -3.86 -8.53 26.13
C ARG A 580 -5.31 -8.03 26.07
N LEU A 581 -6.19 -8.85 25.51
CA LEU A 581 -7.60 -8.59 25.27
C LEU A 581 -8.55 -9.53 26.04
N THR A 582 -8.05 -10.39 26.94
CA THR A 582 -8.90 -11.10 27.92
C THR A 582 -8.90 -10.44 29.29
N ASN A 583 -7.99 -9.51 29.55
CA ASN A 583 -7.94 -8.72 30.79
C ASN A 583 -7.52 -7.27 30.46
N PRO A 584 -8.37 -6.27 30.74
CA PRO A 584 -8.09 -4.85 30.48
C PRO A 584 -6.81 -4.32 31.14
N ALA A 585 -6.37 -4.91 32.25
CA ALA A 585 -5.12 -4.55 32.92
C ALA A 585 -3.87 -4.78 32.05
N ASN A 586 -3.93 -5.66 31.04
CA ASN A 586 -2.79 -6.01 30.18
C ASN A 586 -2.63 -5.06 28.96
N ILE A 587 -3.49 -4.06 28.83
CA ILE A 587 -3.48 -3.05 27.75
C ILE A 587 -2.76 -1.78 28.20
N ALA A 588 -2.67 -1.55 29.51
CA ALA A 588 -1.86 -0.50 30.10
C ALA A 588 -0.39 -0.69 29.68
N GLY A 589 0.07 0.19 28.77
CA GLY A 589 1.45 0.17 28.22
C GLY A 589 1.57 -0.12 26.72
N SER A 590 0.48 -0.47 26.01
CA SER A 590 0.50 -0.73 24.55
C SER A 590 0.23 0.50 23.67
N GLY A 591 -0.08 1.64 24.28
CA GLY A 591 -0.51 2.86 23.58
C GLY A 591 -1.94 2.81 23.04
N TRP A 592 -2.71 1.72 23.23
CA TRP A 592 -4.14 1.65 22.92
C TRP A 592 -4.97 2.02 24.15
N SER A 593 -5.91 2.96 24.02
CA SER A 593 -6.97 3.16 25.02
C SER A 593 -8.20 2.37 24.58
N LEU A 594 -8.33 1.11 25.01
CA LEU A 594 -9.67 0.54 25.03
C LEU A 594 -10.45 1.31 26.10
N THR A 595 -11.65 1.75 25.77
CA THR A 595 -12.60 2.15 26.81
C THR A 595 -12.92 0.85 27.54
N ASP A 596 -12.31 0.73 28.71
CA ASP A 596 -12.49 -0.41 29.57
C ASP A 596 -13.98 -0.55 29.87
N THR A 597 -14.57 -1.70 29.58
CA THR A 597 -15.89 -2.05 30.13
C THR A 597 -15.72 -2.92 31.38
N ALA A 598 -14.56 -2.90 32.04
CA ALA A 598 -14.35 -3.55 33.33
C ALA A 598 -14.96 -2.83 34.53
N SER A 599 -15.74 -1.75 34.36
CA SER A 599 -16.71 -1.37 35.39
C SER A 599 -17.97 -2.26 35.40
N ILE A 600 -18.04 -3.34 34.60
CA ILE A 600 -19.04 -4.43 34.71
C ILE A 600 -18.65 -5.48 35.77
N GLU A 601 -17.59 -5.30 36.56
CA GLU A 601 -17.39 -6.12 37.76
C GLU A 601 -18.19 -5.58 38.96
N THR A 602 -19.50 -5.83 38.98
CA THR A 602 -20.24 -6.04 40.24
C THR A 602 -21.34 -7.11 40.07
N GLY A 603 -20.91 -8.37 39.93
CA GLY A 603 -21.61 -9.50 40.56
C GLY A 603 -23.04 -9.82 40.13
N GLN A 604 -23.34 -9.89 38.83
CA GLN A 604 -24.55 -10.60 38.36
C GLN A 604 -24.15 -11.73 37.39
N PRO A 605 -24.43 -13.00 37.70
CA PRO A 605 -24.25 -14.10 36.77
C PRO A 605 -25.31 -13.98 35.66
N GLY A 606 -24.99 -13.28 34.58
CA GLY A 606 -25.96 -13.07 33.51
C GLY A 606 -25.64 -11.98 32.50
N MET A 607 -24.43 -11.95 31.93
CA MET A 607 -24.17 -11.16 30.70
C MET A 607 -23.45 -11.97 29.62
N LEU A 608 -23.63 -13.30 29.69
CA LEU A 608 -23.32 -14.25 28.65
C LEU A 608 -24.61 -15.06 28.38
N GLY A 609 -25.33 -14.71 27.32
CA GLY A 609 -26.35 -15.57 26.72
C GLY A 609 -27.78 -15.09 26.85
N THR A 610 -28.27 -14.37 25.84
CA THR A 610 -29.60 -14.61 25.23
C THR A 610 -29.52 -14.31 23.73
N ALA A 611 -30.39 -14.94 22.95
CA ALA A 611 -30.37 -14.97 21.47
C ALA A 611 -30.94 -13.71 20.80
N THR A 612 -31.17 -12.63 21.55
CA THR A 612 -31.81 -11.41 21.07
C THR A 612 -30.91 -10.22 21.36
N ALA A 613 -30.63 -9.42 20.33
CA ALA A 613 -29.83 -8.20 20.44
C ALA A 613 -30.48 -7.25 21.45
N GLN A 614 -29.95 -7.19 22.68
CA GLN A 614 -30.34 -6.17 23.64
C GLN A 614 -29.53 -4.91 23.37
N LYS A 615 -30.24 -3.77 23.24
CA LYS A 615 -29.65 -2.42 23.28
C LYS A 615 -28.78 -2.31 24.53
N ILE A 616 -27.49 -2.04 24.37
CA ILE A 616 -26.60 -1.68 25.48
C ILE A 616 -26.96 -0.25 25.88
N VAL A 617 -27.64 -0.10 27.02
CA VAL A 617 -27.90 1.20 27.67
C VAL A 617 -26.87 1.36 28.78
N VAL A 618 -25.93 2.29 28.61
CA VAL A 618 -24.98 2.65 29.67
C VAL A 618 -25.67 3.67 30.56
N GLY A 619 -25.84 3.37 31.86
CA GLY A 619 -26.47 4.28 32.81
C GLY A 619 -25.75 5.64 32.89
N ALA A 620 -26.52 6.73 32.75
CA ALA A 620 -26.02 8.11 32.59
C ALA A 620 -25.01 8.57 33.66
N GLU A 621 -25.18 8.15 34.91
CA GLU A 621 -24.34 8.63 36.02
C GLU A 621 -22.94 7.99 36.07
N LYS A 622 -22.79 6.74 35.62
CA LYS A 622 -21.49 6.03 35.62
C LYS A 622 -20.67 6.30 34.36
N ALA A 623 -21.33 6.59 33.23
CA ALA A 623 -20.67 7.05 32.02
C ALA A 623 -19.86 8.34 32.31
N ILE A 624 -20.43 9.27 33.09
CA ILE A 624 -19.81 10.56 33.40
C ILE A 624 -18.47 10.39 34.14
N ALA A 625 -18.32 9.42 35.05
CA ALA A 625 -17.10 9.22 35.85
C ALA A 625 -15.91 8.64 35.05
N GLU A 626 -16.17 7.79 34.05
CA GLU A 626 -15.13 7.31 33.13
C GLU A 626 -14.89 8.27 31.94
N LEU A 627 -15.92 9.01 31.51
CA LEU A 627 -15.86 9.99 30.42
C LEU A 627 -15.13 11.30 30.79
N THR A 628 -15.02 11.62 32.08
CA THR A 628 -14.36 12.84 32.59
C THR A 628 -12.88 12.66 32.95
N GLN A 629 -12.23 11.54 32.58
CA GLN A 629 -10.78 11.40 32.73
C GLN A 629 -10.05 12.35 31.78
N ALA A 630 -9.67 13.52 32.28
CA ALA A 630 -8.73 14.41 31.62
C ALA A 630 -7.41 13.68 31.36
N ARG A 631 -7.09 13.41 30.08
CA ARG A 631 -5.81 12.80 29.66
C ARG A 631 -4.87 13.87 29.12
N SER A 632 -3.76 14.07 29.80
CA SER A 632 -2.72 15.01 29.39
C SER A 632 -1.86 14.45 28.27
N TYR A 633 -1.65 15.23 27.20
CA TYR A 633 -0.87 14.84 26.04
C TYR A 633 0.06 15.99 25.64
N GLY A 634 1.37 15.76 25.58
CA GLY A 634 2.35 16.80 25.20
C GLY A 634 2.08 17.46 23.84
N ALA A 635 2.76 18.58 23.57
CA ALA A 635 2.57 19.39 22.37
C ALA A 635 2.97 18.64 21.06
N GLY A 636 2.07 18.62 20.07
CA GLY A 636 2.29 18.00 18.73
C GLY A 636 0.99 17.49 18.08
N PRO A 637 1.01 16.98 16.83
CA PRO A 637 -0.11 16.22 16.26
C PRO A 637 -0.43 15.03 17.18
N LYS A 638 -1.67 14.94 17.67
CA LYS A 638 -2.04 13.94 18.69
C LYS A 638 -2.85 12.82 18.04
N THR A 639 -2.40 11.56 18.12
CA THR A 639 -3.19 10.42 17.65
C THR A 639 -3.89 9.71 18.80
N VAL A 640 -5.20 9.52 18.72
CA VAL A 640 -6.00 8.75 19.70
C VAL A 640 -6.30 7.38 19.13
N ARG A 641 -6.09 6.34 19.95
CA ARG A 641 -6.26 4.92 19.59
C ARG A 641 -7.32 4.27 20.44
N ARG A 642 -8.30 3.63 19.81
CA ARG A 642 -9.45 2.98 20.48
C ARG A 642 -9.72 1.60 19.92
N GLY A 643 -10.45 0.81 20.70
CA GLY A 643 -11.05 -0.42 20.22
C GLY A 643 -12.16 -0.92 21.12
N ALA A 644 -12.96 -1.84 20.60
CA ALA A 644 -13.97 -2.56 21.37
C ALA A 644 -14.19 -3.98 20.82
N PHE A 645 -14.79 -4.84 21.65
CA PHE A 645 -15.33 -6.13 21.24
C PHE A 645 -16.86 -6.07 21.22
N VAL A 646 -17.47 -6.40 20.09
CA VAL A 646 -18.93 -6.36 19.94
C VAL A 646 -19.46 -7.74 19.60
N LYS A 647 -20.35 -8.30 20.43
CA LYS A 647 -21.05 -9.56 20.13
C LYS A 647 -22.31 -9.25 19.31
N SER A 648 -22.31 -9.56 18.02
CA SER A 648 -23.45 -9.35 17.12
C SER A 648 -23.76 -10.63 16.35
N ALA A 649 -25.06 -10.93 16.21
CA ALA A 649 -25.55 -12.07 15.43
C ALA A 649 -25.47 -11.83 13.89
N GLY A 650 -25.28 -10.59 13.43
CA GLY A 650 -25.26 -10.20 12.01
C GLY A 650 -23.94 -9.57 11.54
N ALA A 651 -23.87 -9.17 10.26
CA ALA A 651 -22.76 -8.39 9.70
C ALA A 651 -22.62 -7.04 10.43
N PRO A 652 -21.39 -6.51 10.62
CA PRO A 652 -21.11 -5.41 11.55
C PRO A 652 -21.80 -4.09 11.17
N GLY A 653 -22.26 -3.94 9.92
CA GLY A 653 -23.01 -2.76 9.45
C GLY A 653 -24.32 -2.49 10.20
N ALA A 654 -24.88 -3.47 10.92
CA ALA A 654 -26.05 -3.26 11.79
C ALA A 654 -25.69 -2.73 13.20
N ALA A 655 -24.43 -2.83 13.63
CA ALA A 655 -23.96 -2.37 14.94
C ALA A 655 -23.13 -1.07 14.87
N LEU A 656 -22.68 -0.68 13.68
CA LEU A 656 -21.77 0.45 13.44
C LEU A 656 -22.43 1.63 12.71
N GLY A 657 -23.73 1.59 12.41
CA GLY A 657 -24.31 2.55 11.47
C GLY A 657 -23.68 2.41 10.07
N LYS A 658 -24.28 3.01 9.05
CA LYS A 658 -23.64 3.04 7.72
C LYS A 658 -22.43 3.98 7.78
N ILE A 659 -21.21 3.43 7.79
CA ILE A 659 -20.04 4.19 7.34
C ILE A 659 -20.02 4.07 5.82
N GLY A 660 -20.90 4.81 5.15
CA GLY A 660 -20.91 4.95 3.70
C GLY A 660 -20.44 6.34 3.30
N PRO A 661 -19.91 6.54 2.08
CA PRO A 661 -19.80 7.88 1.49
C PRO A 661 -21.22 8.35 1.20
N GLU A 662 -21.87 8.99 2.17
CA GLU A 662 -23.26 9.43 2.00
C GLU A 662 -23.33 10.68 1.11
N THR A 663 -23.55 10.39 -0.16
CA THR A 663 -24.63 11.01 -0.93
C THR A 663 -25.78 11.48 -0.02
N TYR A 664 -25.97 12.80 0.07
CA TYR A 664 -27.17 13.45 0.61
C TYR A 664 -28.44 13.07 -0.22
N PRO A 665 -29.71 13.24 0.26
CA PRO A 665 -30.15 13.96 1.46
C PRO A 665 -31.32 13.31 2.29
N TYR A 666 -31.54 13.81 3.52
CA TYR A 666 -32.79 13.78 4.32
C TYR A 666 -33.56 12.46 4.50
N GLU A 667 -33.09 11.59 5.41
CA GLU A 667 -33.95 10.93 6.40
C GLU A 667 -33.14 10.76 7.69
N LEU A 668 -33.72 11.15 8.84
CA LEU A 668 -33.24 10.76 10.16
C LEU A 668 -33.39 9.23 10.28
N ASN A 669 -32.45 8.47 9.73
CA ASN A 669 -32.31 7.06 10.04
C ASN A 669 -31.37 6.94 11.25
N ASP A 670 -31.99 6.65 12.40
CA ASP A 670 -31.42 6.46 13.74
C ASP A 670 -30.29 5.42 13.82
N GLY A 671 -29.11 5.77 13.30
CA GLY A 671 -27.98 4.86 13.16
C GLY A 671 -26.65 5.44 13.60
N TYR A 672 -26.59 6.18 14.70
CA TYR A 672 -25.32 6.65 15.26
C TYR A 672 -24.51 5.47 15.82
N SER A 673 -23.24 5.39 15.44
CA SER A 673 -22.36 4.29 15.83
C SER A 673 -21.83 4.49 17.24
N LEU A 674 -21.51 3.40 17.95
CA LEU A 674 -20.77 3.43 19.23
C LEU A 674 -19.38 4.11 19.11
N PHE A 675 -18.99 4.52 17.91
CA PHE A 675 -17.68 5.03 17.52
C PHE A 675 -17.70 6.41 16.87
N ASP A 676 -18.85 7.10 16.80
CA ASP A 676 -18.87 8.51 16.42
C ASP A 676 -18.28 9.33 17.57
N ILE A 677 -17.12 9.94 17.34
CA ILE A 677 -16.43 10.72 18.35
C ILE A 677 -16.97 12.15 18.34
N GLY A 678 -17.67 12.52 19.42
CA GLY A 678 -17.77 13.92 19.83
C GLY A 678 -16.54 14.27 20.66
N LEU A 679 -15.62 15.05 20.10
CA LEU A 679 -14.47 15.56 20.85
C LEU A 679 -14.76 16.98 21.36
N GLY A 680 -14.62 17.20 22.67
CA GLY A 680 -14.77 18.51 23.31
C GLY A 680 -13.54 18.92 24.10
N ARG A 681 -13.16 20.21 24.02
CA ARG A 681 -12.11 20.83 24.85
C ARG A 681 -12.68 21.07 26.25
N TYR A 682 -11.97 20.67 27.29
CA TYR A 682 -12.37 20.94 28.69
C TYR A 682 -11.67 22.21 29.20
N ASP A 683 -12.19 23.37 28.80
CA ASP A 683 -11.92 24.66 29.46
C ASP A 683 -13.24 25.22 30.01
N ALA A 684 -13.16 26.17 30.94
CA ALA A 684 -14.31 26.71 31.68
C ALA A 684 -15.46 27.27 30.80
N ASP A 685 -15.20 27.46 29.51
CA ASP A 685 -16.15 27.83 28.48
C ASP A 685 -16.31 26.67 27.47
N PHE A 686 -17.34 25.85 27.71
CA PHE A 686 -17.68 24.67 26.91
C PHE A 686 -18.04 25.07 25.46
N THR A 687 -17.06 25.17 24.58
CA THR A 687 -17.26 25.42 23.14
C THR A 687 -17.24 24.10 22.39
N THR A 688 -18.40 23.73 21.83
CA THR A 688 -18.63 22.53 21.02
C THR A 688 -17.64 22.45 19.84
N GLY A 689 -16.84 21.38 19.80
CA GLY A 689 -15.82 21.14 18.78
C GLY A 689 -16.39 20.50 17.52
N TYR A 690 -16.04 21.06 16.37
CA TYR A 690 -16.36 20.58 15.03
C TYR A 690 -15.68 19.23 14.72
N THR A 691 -16.42 18.32 14.08
CA THR A 691 -15.95 17.06 13.51
C THR A 691 -15.12 17.32 12.25
N ASN A 692 -13.82 17.55 12.41
CA ASN A 692 -12.85 17.50 11.29
C ASN A 692 -11.73 16.51 11.63
N ASP A 693 -12.15 15.29 11.97
CA ASP A 693 -11.26 14.20 12.35
C ASP A 693 -10.76 13.47 11.12
N LYS A 694 -9.43 13.35 10.98
CA LYS A 694 -8.84 12.42 10.02
C LYS A 694 -8.84 11.02 10.65
N LEU A 695 -9.81 10.19 10.27
CA LEU A 695 -9.75 8.74 10.54
C LEU A 695 -8.53 8.19 9.80
N LEU A 696 -7.40 8.08 10.51
CA LEU A 696 -6.15 7.58 9.95
C LEU A 696 -6.29 6.11 9.61
N TRP A 697 -6.96 5.36 10.49
CA TRP A 697 -7.14 3.94 10.34
C TRP A 697 -8.27 3.42 11.23
N SER A 698 -8.87 2.31 10.84
CA SER A 698 -9.75 1.49 11.67
C SER A 698 -9.64 0.04 11.24
N ARG A 699 -10.16 -0.92 12.01
CA ARG A 699 -10.23 -2.32 11.63
C ARG A 699 -11.43 -2.94 12.28
N ILE A 700 -12.12 -3.79 11.54
CA ILE A 700 -13.24 -4.56 12.03
C ILE A 700 -12.91 -6.01 11.68
N GLN A 701 -12.93 -6.90 12.67
CA GLN A 701 -12.52 -8.29 12.46
C GLN A 701 -13.42 -9.22 13.27
N LYS A 702 -14.03 -10.20 12.59
CA LYS A 702 -14.80 -11.24 13.26
C LYS A 702 -13.84 -12.21 13.95
N ARG A 703 -14.12 -12.56 15.20
CA ARG A 703 -13.33 -13.47 16.02
C ARG A 703 -14.02 -14.83 16.15
N PRO A 704 -13.26 -15.93 16.29
CA PRO A 704 -13.82 -17.29 16.41
C PRO A 704 -14.82 -17.47 17.54
N ASN A 705 -14.69 -16.68 18.61
CA ASN A 705 -15.60 -16.67 19.75
C ASN A 705 -16.92 -15.93 19.50
N GLY A 706 -17.19 -15.48 18.26
CA GLY A 706 -18.41 -14.79 17.86
C GLY A 706 -18.43 -13.28 18.12
N TYR A 707 -17.32 -12.70 18.59
CA TYR A 707 -17.19 -11.25 18.79
C TYR A 707 -16.56 -10.58 17.56
N TRP A 708 -16.81 -9.29 17.38
CA TRP A 708 -16.12 -8.44 16.42
C TRP A 708 -15.10 -7.58 17.17
N LEU A 709 -13.82 -7.68 16.83
CA LEU A 709 -12.82 -6.69 17.25
C LEU A 709 -12.96 -5.48 16.33
N ILE A 710 -13.18 -4.32 16.93
CA ILE A 710 -13.15 -3.04 16.25
C ILE A 710 -11.98 -2.28 16.84
N LEU A 711 -11.11 -1.75 16.00
CA LEU A 711 -10.04 -0.85 16.39
C LEU A 711 -10.14 0.42 15.54
N GLN A 712 -9.80 1.57 16.08
CA GLN A 712 -9.79 2.84 15.37
C GLN A 712 -8.64 3.69 15.84
N GLU A 713 -8.08 4.48 14.94
CA GLU A 713 -7.26 5.60 15.35
C GLU A 713 -7.53 6.85 14.54
N VAL A 714 -7.44 7.97 15.26
CA VAL A 714 -7.89 9.27 14.81
C VAL A 714 -6.79 10.27 15.11
N GLU A 715 -6.45 11.09 14.12
CA GLU A 715 -5.60 12.25 14.34
C GLU A 715 -6.44 13.40 14.87
N LEU A 716 -6.08 13.91 16.05
CA LEU A 716 -6.64 15.12 16.61
C LEU A 716 -6.06 16.32 15.88
N HIS A 717 -6.91 17.33 15.65
CA HIS A 717 -6.53 18.52 14.92
C HIS A 717 -5.32 19.25 15.59
N PRO A 718 -4.33 19.75 14.81
CA PRO A 718 -3.13 20.40 15.35
C PRO A 718 -3.34 21.62 16.27
N TYR A 719 -4.53 22.22 16.27
CA TYR A 719 -4.87 23.38 17.10
C TYR A 719 -5.29 22.99 18.53
N TRP A 720 -5.28 21.70 18.84
CA TRP A 720 -5.72 21.16 20.12
C TRP A 720 -4.55 21.18 21.11
N THR A 721 -4.25 22.37 21.62
CA THR A 721 -3.11 22.66 22.50
C THR A 721 -3.35 22.25 23.97
N SER A 722 -4.61 22.02 24.37
CA SER A 722 -4.94 21.63 25.75
C SER A 722 -4.73 20.13 26.02
N ASP A 723 -4.52 19.82 27.29
CA ASP A 723 -4.24 18.49 27.82
C ASP A 723 -5.50 17.79 28.38
N ARG A 724 -6.70 18.24 27.99
CA ARG A 724 -7.97 17.73 28.55
C ARG A 724 -9.04 17.62 27.48
N PHE A 725 -9.43 16.39 27.16
CA PHE A 725 -10.48 16.10 26.17
C PHE A 725 -11.52 15.15 26.76
N LEU A 726 -12.79 15.38 26.44
CA LEU A 726 -13.88 14.43 26.65
C LEU A 726 -14.12 13.65 25.37
N LEU A 727 -14.36 12.34 25.51
CA LEU A 727 -14.67 11.45 24.39
C LEU A 727 -15.97 10.69 24.67
N ALA A 728 -17.11 11.19 24.20
CA ALA A 728 -18.42 10.57 24.46
C ALA A 728 -18.93 9.72 23.28
N PRO A 729 -19.64 8.59 23.53
CA PRO A 729 -20.47 7.95 22.53
C PRO A 729 -21.69 8.83 22.21
N SER A 730 -21.98 9.03 20.93
CA SER A 730 -23.02 9.93 20.40
C SER A 730 -24.44 9.75 20.99
N ARG A 731 -24.80 8.55 21.47
CA ARG A 731 -26.16 8.26 21.96
C ARG A 731 -26.47 8.78 23.38
N SER A 732 -25.47 8.89 24.26
CA SER A 732 -25.73 9.30 25.67
C SER A 732 -26.11 10.77 25.81
N TYR A 733 -25.90 11.59 24.77
CA TYR A 733 -26.25 13.01 24.77
C TYR A 733 -27.74 13.27 24.48
N ALA A 734 -28.38 12.41 23.68
CA ALA A 734 -29.78 12.56 23.29
C ALA A 734 -30.75 12.03 24.37
N GLU A 735 -30.46 10.88 25.00
CA GLU A 735 -31.32 10.30 26.06
C GLU A 735 -31.28 11.09 27.39
N GLN A 736 -30.26 11.95 27.60
CA GLN A 736 -30.20 12.86 28.74
C GLN A 736 -31.12 14.09 28.60
N MET A 737 -31.53 14.42 27.37
CA MET A 737 -32.37 15.58 27.06
C MET A 737 -33.86 15.33 27.30
N GLU A 738 -34.32 14.08 27.16
CA GLU A 738 -35.74 13.72 27.25
C GLU A 738 -36.24 13.48 28.68
N ASN A 739 -35.34 13.33 29.66
CA ASN A 739 -35.69 13.03 31.07
C ASN A 739 -35.62 14.24 32.02
N LEU A 740 -35.50 15.47 31.49
CA LEU A 740 -35.46 16.69 32.29
C LEU A 740 -36.89 17.24 32.50
N ASP A 741 -37.28 17.37 33.77
CA ASP A 741 -38.52 18.03 34.17
C ASP A 741 -38.34 19.56 34.04
N TRP A 742 -39.03 20.17 33.07
CA TRP A 742 -38.79 21.55 32.63
C TRP A 742 -39.33 22.61 33.62
N ASP A 743 -40.07 22.19 34.66
CA ASP A 743 -40.79 23.08 35.58
C ASP A 743 -40.18 23.20 37.00
N ASP A 744 -39.08 22.49 37.32
CA ASP A 744 -38.38 22.60 38.63
C ASP A 744 -37.01 23.31 38.51
N PRO A 745 -36.87 24.56 39.01
CA PRO A 745 -35.63 25.33 38.95
C PRO A 745 -34.50 24.83 39.88
N THR A 746 -34.76 23.87 40.78
CA THR A 746 -33.80 23.46 41.82
C THR A 746 -32.86 22.32 41.41
N THR A 747 -33.13 21.65 40.30
CA THR A 747 -32.26 20.62 39.69
C THR A 747 -31.21 21.22 38.72
N TRP A 748 -31.25 22.53 38.48
CA TRP A 748 -30.39 23.24 37.53
C TRP A 748 -29.00 23.51 38.14
N LYS A 749 -28.16 22.48 38.20
CA LYS A 749 -26.69 22.66 38.22
C LYS A 749 -26.18 22.64 36.78
N PRO A 750 -25.21 23.50 36.43
CA PRO A 750 -25.06 24.02 35.07
C PRO A 750 -24.60 22.93 34.09
N GLN A 751 -25.55 22.43 33.30
CA GLN A 751 -25.31 21.72 32.05
C GLN A 751 -26.31 22.28 31.02
N LEU A 752 -25.87 23.25 30.22
CA LEU A 752 -26.56 23.69 29.00
C LEU A 752 -25.54 23.49 27.87
N ILE A 753 -25.67 22.56 26.90
CA ILE A 753 -26.79 22.19 26.00
C ILE A 753 -27.15 23.33 25.05
N GLY A 754 -26.48 23.33 23.90
CA GLY A 754 -26.94 23.98 22.68
C GLY A 754 -27.54 22.93 21.74
N ASN A 755 -28.86 22.78 21.77
CA ASN A 755 -29.57 22.54 20.51
C ASN A 755 -29.40 23.80 19.66
N GLY A 756 -29.42 23.64 18.34
CA GLY A 756 -29.14 24.70 17.36
C GLY A 756 -29.80 26.05 17.70
N TRP A 757 -29.30 27.11 17.09
CA TRP A 757 -29.53 28.53 17.44
C TRP A 757 -28.54 29.07 18.48
N SER A 758 -27.32 29.40 18.04
CA SER A 758 -26.40 30.22 18.83
C SER A 758 -26.82 31.69 18.76
N GLY A 759 -27.64 32.13 19.72
CA GLY A 759 -27.76 33.52 20.15
C GLY A 759 -27.64 33.56 21.66
N LEU A 760 -26.49 34.01 22.18
CA LEU A 760 -26.29 34.24 23.62
C LEU A 760 -26.63 35.70 23.93
N LEU A 761 -27.59 35.91 24.84
CA LEU A 761 -27.96 37.22 25.38
C LEU A 761 -27.06 37.56 26.58
N VAL A 762 -26.23 38.60 26.46
CA VAL A 762 -25.68 39.34 27.61
C VAL A 762 -25.74 40.84 27.28
N ASP A 763 -26.44 41.59 28.13
CA ASP A 763 -26.49 43.06 28.21
C ASP A 763 -26.86 43.88 26.96
N GLY A 764 -27.83 43.40 26.18
CA GLY A 764 -28.65 44.29 25.34
C GLY A 764 -27.98 44.90 24.11
N THR A 765 -26.75 44.52 23.79
CA THR A 765 -26.07 44.82 22.53
C THR A 765 -25.60 43.53 21.85
N PHE A 766 -26.11 43.26 20.65
CA PHE A 766 -25.62 42.20 19.79
C PHE A 766 -24.17 42.52 19.36
N GLU A 767 -23.19 41.81 19.89
CA GLU A 767 -21.85 41.69 19.31
C GLU A 767 -21.61 40.23 18.89
N TYR A 768 -21.20 40.04 17.64
CA TYR A 768 -20.77 38.75 17.11
C TYR A 768 -19.42 38.38 17.76
N LEU A 769 -19.39 37.32 18.58
CA LEU A 769 -18.13 36.70 19.02
C LEU A 769 -17.53 35.90 17.85
N ILE A 770 -16.78 36.59 17.00
CA ILE A 770 -15.79 36.02 16.09
C ILE A 770 -14.61 35.60 16.96
N SER A 771 -14.13 34.37 16.82
CA SER A 771 -13.01 33.82 17.60
C SER A 771 -11.80 34.76 17.59
N GLU A 772 -11.43 35.31 18.74
CA GLU A 772 -10.17 36.01 18.93
C GLU A 772 -9.02 34.99 18.95
N ALA A 773 -8.43 34.76 17.78
CA ALA A 773 -7.02 34.40 17.68
C ALA A 773 -6.37 34.94 16.40
N TYR A 774 -7.13 35.23 15.34
CA TYR A 774 -6.76 36.13 14.24
C TYR A 774 -8.07 36.57 13.56
N PRO A 775 -8.37 37.87 13.38
CA PRO A 775 -9.49 38.28 12.55
C PRO A 775 -9.18 37.92 11.09
N ARG A 776 -9.60 36.74 10.65
CA ARG A 776 -9.59 36.39 9.22
C ARG A 776 -10.76 37.11 8.58
N ASN A 777 -10.43 38.09 7.77
CA ASN A 777 -11.35 38.96 7.04
C ASN A 777 -12.40 38.13 6.25
N PRO A 778 -13.71 38.34 6.46
CA PRO A 778 -14.73 37.52 5.83
C PRO A 778 -14.87 37.83 4.32
N LEU A 779 -15.22 36.80 3.54
CA LEU A 779 -15.76 36.98 2.19
C LEU A 779 -17.26 37.26 2.31
N VAL A 780 -17.70 38.45 1.90
CA VAL A 780 -19.09 38.88 2.02
C VAL A 780 -19.76 38.86 0.66
N LEU A 781 -20.62 37.87 0.44
CA LEU A 781 -21.31 37.67 -0.83
C LEU A 781 -22.58 38.52 -0.87
N VAL A 782 -22.74 39.32 -1.93
CA VAL A 782 -23.89 40.21 -2.14
C VAL A 782 -24.45 39.95 -3.53
N GLY A 783 -25.74 39.60 -3.60
CA GLY A 783 -26.40 39.46 -4.89
C GLY A 783 -27.69 38.66 -4.93
N ASP A 784 -28.01 38.15 -6.13
CA ASP A 784 -29.28 37.50 -6.43
C ASP A 784 -29.14 35.96 -6.52
N ASN A 785 -29.95 35.30 -7.37
CA ASN A 785 -30.00 33.84 -7.57
C ASN A 785 -28.63 33.18 -7.69
N ASN A 786 -27.67 33.86 -8.30
CA ASN A 786 -26.36 33.31 -8.60
C ASN A 786 -25.47 33.18 -7.35
N VAL A 787 -25.81 33.85 -6.24
CA VAL A 787 -25.01 33.87 -5.00
C VAL A 787 -25.49 32.82 -3.96
N MET A 788 -26.66 32.20 -4.15
CA MET A 788 -27.43 31.57 -3.06
C MET A 788 -27.49 30.03 -2.98
N LEU A 789 -26.77 29.27 -3.80
CA LEU A 789 -26.75 27.80 -3.62
C LEU A 789 -25.82 27.42 -2.46
N GLN A 790 -26.38 27.05 -1.31
CA GLN A 790 -25.71 26.76 -0.02
C GLN A 790 -24.56 25.73 -0.04
N GLY A 791 -24.27 25.05 -1.16
CA GLY A 791 -23.00 24.34 -1.36
C GLY A 791 -21.80 25.24 -1.68
N SER A 792 -22.05 26.51 -2.05
CA SER A 792 -21.09 27.45 -2.63
C SER A 792 -20.17 28.15 -1.63
N ALA A 793 -20.65 28.41 -0.42
CA ALA A 793 -19.86 29.04 0.63
C ALA A 793 -18.76 28.10 1.16
N HIS A 794 -19.00 26.78 1.14
CA HIS A 794 -18.11 25.78 1.71
C HIS A 794 -16.85 25.53 0.89
N TYR A 795 -16.91 25.63 -0.45
CA TYR A 795 -15.73 25.41 -1.31
C TYR A 795 -14.73 26.58 -1.21
N LEU A 796 -15.20 27.83 -1.32
CA LEU A 796 -14.37 29.01 -1.06
C LEU A 796 -13.88 29.06 0.39
N GLN A 797 -14.71 28.69 1.37
CA GLN A 797 -14.29 28.56 2.77
C GLN A 797 -13.19 27.49 2.94
N SER A 798 -13.26 26.38 2.20
CA SER A 798 -12.27 25.29 2.25
C SER A 798 -10.94 25.63 1.57
N LEU A 799 -10.96 26.44 0.50
CA LEU A 799 -9.76 26.83 -0.26
C LEU A 799 -9.12 28.12 0.27
N ALA A 800 -9.92 29.11 0.66
CA ALA A 800 -9.43 30.42 1.10
C ALA A 800 -9.24 30.51 2.62
N TYR A 801 -9.74 29.53 3.39
CA TYR A 801 -9.66 29.50 4.85
C TYR A 801 -10.24 30.77 5.55
N CYS A 802 -11.12 31.49 4.85
CA CYS A 802 -11.82 32.68 5.34
C CYS A 802 -13.30 32.38 5.64
N PRO A 803 -13.90 32.99 6.67
CA PRO A 803 -15.34 32.93 6.89
C PRO A 803 -16.09 33.49 5.68
N VAL A 804 -17.17 32.83 5.24
CA VAL A 804 -18.04 33.33 4.16
C VAL A 804 -19.36 33.79 4.78
N VAL A 805 -19.77 35.01 4.46
CA VAL A 805 -21.06 35.58 4.86
C VAL A 805 -21.91 35.78 3.62
N ASN A 806 -23.04 35.09 3.54
CA ASN A 806 -23.96 35.21 2.42
C ASN A 806 -25.07 36.23 2.74
N LEU A 807 -25.00 37.39 2.10
CA LEU A 807 -26.04 38.43 2.13
C LEU A 807 -26.91 38.39 0.86
N GLY A 808 -26.85 37.33 0.05
CA GLY A 808 -27.69 37.21 -1.15
C GLY A 808 -29.14 36.83 -0.83
N LEU A 809 -30.07 37.21 -1.69
CA LEU A 809 -31.44 36.71 -1.68
C LEU A 809 -31.85 36.25 -3.09
N SER A 810 -32.20 34.96 -3.20
CA SER A 810 -32.64 34.36 -4.45
C SER A 810 -33.96 35.01 -4.93
N GLY A 811 -34.04 35.29 -6.22
CA GLY A 811 -35.23 35.82 -6.90
C GLY A 811 -35.45 37.32 -6.74
N GLN A 812 -34.53 38.02 -6.07
CA GLN A 812 -34.63 39.44 -5.81
C GLN A 812 -34.30 40.28 -7.06
N LYS A 813 -35.01 41.40 -7.25
CA LYS A 813 -34.70 42.34 -8.35
C LYS A 813 -33.46 43.15 -8.03
N ASP A 814 -32.65 43.48 -9.05
CA ASP A 814 -31.36 44.16 -8.87
C ASP A 814 -31.45 45.46 -8.06
N ASN A 815 -32.55 46.21 -8.21
CA ASN A 815 -32.75 47.48 -7.49
C ASN A 815 -33.11 47.32 -6.01
N MET A 816 -33.37 46.10 -5.55
CA MET A 816 -33.68 45.78 -4.16
C MET A 816 -32.43 45.42 -3.35
N VAL A 817 -31.39 44.90 -4.03
CA VAL A 817 -30.12 44.47 -3.40
C VAL A 817 -29.49 45.59 -2.54
N PRO A 818 -29.37 46.86 -3.00
CA PRO A 818 -28.78 47.91 -2.17
C PRO A 818 -29.56 48.19 -0.88
N TYR A 819 -30.89 48.04 -0.88
CA TYR A 819 -31.70 48.27 0.31
C TYR A 819 -31.56 47.13 1.32
N GLN A 820 -31.38 45.90 0.83
CA GLN A 820 -31.23 44.70 1.66
C GLN A 820 -29.95 44.71 2.49
N ILE A 821 -28.84 45.23 1.95
CA ILE A 821 -27.56 45.32 2.69
C ILE A 821 -27.41 46.65 3.44
N GLY A 822 -28.43 47.52 3.40
CA GLY A 822 -28.40 48.85 4.01
C GLY A 822 -27.52 49.88 3.26
N ALA A 823 -27.17 49.63 1.99
CA ALA A 823 -26.48 50.59 1.13
C ALA A 823 -27.32 51.83 0.78
N LYS A 824 -28.66 51.71 0.87
CA LYS A 824 -29.60 52.83 0.75
C LYS A 824 -30.55 52.89 1.94
N GLY A 825 -30.86 54.11 2.38
CA GLY A 825 -31.81 54.35 3.46
C GLY A 825 -33.25 54.01 3.06
N LEU A 826 -34.03 53.58 4.06
CA LEU A 826 -35.47 53.30 3.94
C LEU A 826 -36.26 54.17 4.93
N THR A 827 -37.54 54.37 4.65
CA THR A 827 -38.49 54.87 5.62
C THR A 827 -39.69 53.95 5.74
N ALA A 828 -40.25 53.86 6.94
CA ALA A 828 -41.40 53.02 7.25
C ALA A 828 -42.42 53.74 8.11
N THR A 829 -43.68 53.38 7.95
CA THR A 829 -44.81 53.82 8.80
C THR A 829 -45.41 52.58 9.47
N VAL A 830 -45.61 52.62 10.78
CA VAL A 830 -46.22 51.53 11.56
C VAL A 830 -47.65 51.85 11.96
N SER A 831 -48.47 50.82 12.15
CA SER A 831 -49.85 50.96 12.59
C SER A 831 -49.93 51.77 13.89
N GLY A 832 -50.83 52.77 13.91
CA GLY A 832 -50.99 53.66 15.05
C GLY A 832 -49.83 54.63 15.31
N ASN A 833 -48.81 54.69 14.44
CA ASN A 833 -47.59 55.49 14.63
C ASN A 833 -46.88 55.23 15.98
N VAL A 834 -47.00 54.01 16.51
CA VAL A 834 -46.41 53.61 17.79
C VAL A 834 -45.87 52.19 17.69
N ILE A 835 -44.62 51.98 18.11
CA ILE A 835 -44.08 50.64 18.37
C ILE A 835 -44.50 50.24 19.79
N PRO A 836 -45.17 49.10 19.99
CA PRO A 836 -45.70 48.70 21.29
C PRO A 836 -44.60 48.39 22.30
N ALA A 837 -44.98 48.35 23.58
CA ALA A 837 -44.09 48.00 24.68
C ALA A 837 -43.47 46.59 24.53
N SER A 838 -44.25 45.65 23.99
CA SER A 838 -43.82 44.28 23.67
C SER A 838 -44.59 43.76 22.46
N GLY A 839 -44.03 42.77 21.75
CA GLY A 839 -44.66 42.14 20.59
C GLY A 839 -44.43 42.89 19.28
N SER A 840 -45.22 42.52 18.27
CA SER A 840 -45.06 42.97 16.89
C SER A 840 -46.02 44.11 16.52
N VAL A 841 -45.64 44.94 15.54
CA VAL A 841 -46.48 45.97 14.92
C VAL A 841 -46.44 45.85 13.40
N VAL A 842 -47.59 46.03 12.76
CA VAL A 842 -47.69 46.03 11.30
C VAL A 842 -47.04 47.30 10.74
N VAL A 843 -46.22 47.16 9.72
CA VAL A 843 -45.66 48.25 8.91
C VAL A 843 -46.63 48.50 7.75
N THR A 844 -47.38 49.60 7.83
CA THR A 844 -48.43 49.95 6.87
C THR A 844 -47.89 50.56 5.58
N THR A 845 -46.67 51.09 5.60
CA THR A 845 -46.01 51.66 4.42
C THR A 845 -44.50 51.51 4.54
N LEU A 846 -43.85 51.12 3.45
CA LEU A 846 -42.39 51.02 3.32
C LEU A 846 -41.98 51.74 2.03
N SER A 847 -40.95 52.59 2.09
CA SER A 847 -40.54 53.42 0.95
C SER A 847 -40.10 52.64 -0.29
N GLN A 848 -39.57 51.43 -0.09
CA GLN A 848 -39.17 50.51 -1.16
C GLN A 848 -39.30 49.07 -0.66
N PRO A 849 -40.06 48.20 -1.36
CA PRO A 849 -40.06 46.76 -1.07
C PRO A 849 -38.69 46.17 -1.38
N PHE A 850 -38.13 45.40 -0.43
CA PHE A 850 -36.79 44.79 -0.57
C PHE A 850 -36.69 43.34 -0.08
N LEU A 851 -37.67 42.80 0.67
CA LEU A 851 -37.69 41.38 1.11
C LEU A 851 -38.70 40.52 0.34
N THR A 852 -39.22 41.01 -0.78
CA THR A 852 -40.30 40.35 -1.54
C THR A 852 -39.73 39.37 -2.55
N ILE A 853 -40.03 38.08 -2.37
CA ILE A 853 -39.70 37.00 -3.31
C ILE A 853 -41.00 36.32 -3.73
N ALA A 854 -41.53 36.68 -4.90
CA ALA A 854 -42.85 36.23 -5.37
C ALA A 854 -42.98 34.70 -5.57
N SER A 855 -41.85 33.96 -5.56
CA SER A 855 -41.79 32.54 -5.88
C SER A 855 -41.52 31.58 -4.71
N LEU A 856 -41.15 32.07 -3.51
CA LEU A 856 -40.66 31.18 -2.43
C LEU A 856 -41.66 30.83 -1.32
N GLY A 857 -42.73 31.61 -1.11
CA GLY A 857 -43.74 31.30 -0.08
C GLY A 857 -43.18 31.14 1.35
N LYS A 858 -41.97 31.66 1.63
CA LYS A 858 -41.27 31.56 2.91
C LYS A 858 -41.26 32.90 3.63
N ASP A 859 -41.36 32.86 4.96
CA ASP A 859 -41.17 34.03 5.82
C ASP A 859 -39.69 34.46 5.82
N THR A 860 -39.38 35.64 5.28
CA THR A 860 -38.03 36.20 5.33
C THR A 860 -37.98 37.28 6.41
N ALA A 861 -36.95 37.21 7.27
CA ALA A 861 -36.76 38.13 8.39
C ALA A 861 -35.36 38.77 8.32
N VAL A 862 -35.28 40.08 8.49
CA VAL A 862 -34.01 40.83 8.49
C VAL A 862 -33.94 41.73 9.73
N PRO A 863 -32.77 41.82 10.39
CA PRO A 863 -32.56 42.76 11.49
C PRO A 863 -32.57 44.20 10.97
N VAL A 864 -33.32 45.07 11.66
CA VAL A 864 -33.46 46.50 11.32
C VAL A 864 -33.49 47.36 12.58
N THR A 865 -33.16 48.65 12.40
CA THR A 865 -33.46 49.69 13.39
C THR A 865 -34.53 50.61 12.81
N LEU A 866 -35.69 50.69 13.47
CA LEU A 866 -36.80 51.58 13.09
C LEU A 866 -36.97 52.67 14.14
N ASN A 867 -36.78 53.93 13.76
CA ASN A 867 -36.88 55.09 14.65
C ASN A 867 -36.08 54.93 15.96
N GLY A 868 -34.87 54.36 15.87
CA GLY A 868 -33.99 54.09 17.00
C GLY A 868 -34.30 52.80 17.78
N VAL A 869 -35.39 52.08 17.45
CA VAL A 869 -35.73 50.79 18.07
C VAL A 869 -35.18 49.64 17.24
N LYS A 870 -34.30 48.82 17.85
CA LYS A 870 -33.79 47.58 17.24
C LYS A 870 -34.86 46.50 17.22
N GLY A 871 -34.98 45.81 16.10
CA GLY A 871 -35.95 44.75 15.91
C GLY A 871 -35.72 43.96 14.64
N THR A 872 -36.69 43.14 14.29
CA THR A 872 -36.69 42.32 13.09
C THR A 872 -37.88 42.70 12.23
N LEU A 873 -37.62 42.97 10.95
CA LEU A 873 -38.64 43.16 9.93
C LEU A 873 -38.88 41.82 9.22
N ARG A 874 -40.12 41.34 9.23
CA ARG A 874 -40.54 40.06 8.62
C ARG A 874 -41.69 40.26 7.63
N THR A 875 -41.79 39.41 6.62
CA THR A 875 -42.96 39.29 5.74
C THR A 875 -43.80 38.04 6.10
N PRO A 876 -44.97 38.15 6.76
CA PRO A 876 -45.80 36.98 7.09
C PRO A 876 -46.42 36.35 5.84
N GLY A 877 -46.15 35.06 5.59
CA GLY A 877 -46.80 34.26 4.55
C GLY A 877 -46.35 34.55 3.11
N GLY A 878 -45.34 35.40 2.90
CA GLY A 878 -44.64 35.59 1.61
C GLY A 878 -45.49 36.02 0.41
N LYS A 879 -46.74 36.45 0.61
CA LYS A 879 -47.74 36.56 -0.49
C LYS A 879 -47.97 37.97 -1.04
N LEU A 880 -47.60 39.05 -0.34
CA LEU A 880 -47.85 40.42 -0.82
C LEU A 880 -46.68 41.38 -0.55
N THR A 881 -46.53 42.38 -1.43
CA THR A 881 -45.45 43.40 -1.39
C THR A 881 -45.53 44.39 -0.22
N THR A 882 -46.53 44.25 0.65
CA THR A 882 -46.90 45.24 1.68
C THR A 882 -47.09 44.67 3.08
N ASP A 883 -47.00 43.36 3.27
CA ASP A 883 -47.26 42.72 4.57
C ASP A 883 -45.96 42.65 5.38
N TYR A 884 -45.47 43.78 5.84
CA TYR A 884 -44.30 43.83 6.71
C TYR A 884 -44.72 43.93 8.18
N VAL A 885 -44.04 43.18 9.04
CA VAL A 885 -44.23 43.20 10.48
C VAL A 885 -42.90 43.48 11.15
N PHE A 886 -42.85 44.54 11.96
CA PHE A 886 -41.70 44.87 12.79
C PHE A 886 -41.92 44.29 14.19
N THR A 887 -40.95 43.53 14.69
CA THR A 887 -40.94 43.04 16.08
C THR A 887 -39.71 43.56 16.77
N ARG A 888 -39.89 44.32 17.86
CA ARG A 888 -38.76 44.83 18.64
C ARG A 888 -38.01 43.68 19.30
N SER A 889 -36.68 43.76 19.35
CA SER A 889 -35.84 42.68 19.91
C SER A 889 -35.90 42.58 21.43
N VAL A 890 -36.20 43.68 22.12
CA VAL A 890 -36.26 43.77 23.59
C VAL A 890 -37.53 44.53 23.98
N ALA A 891 -38.31 43.98 24.92
CA ALA A 891 -39.49 44.67 25.48
C ALA A 891 -39.07 45.93 26.25
N GLY A 892 -39.91 46.97 26.22
CA GLY A 892 -39.65 48.25 26.91
C GLY A 892 -40.87 49.15 26.87
N SER A 893 -40.71 50.46 27.07
CA SER A 893 -41.83 51.40 26.90
C SER A 893 -42.27 51.50 25.43
N ALA A 894 -43.54 51.81 25.19
CA ALA A 894 -44.04 52.10 23.85
C ALA A 894 -43.31 53.33 23.26
N VAL A 895 -42.95 53.26 21.97
CA VAL A 895 -42.15 54.30 21.30
C VAL A 895 -42.98 54.97 20.21
N ALA A 896 -43.24 56.27 20.35
CA ALA A 896 -43.86 57.08 19.31
C ALA A 896 -42.99 57.05 18.04
N THR A 897 -43.57 56.64 16.92
CA THR A 897 -42.90 56.41 15.63
C THR A 897 -43.69 57.13 14.55
N PRO A 898 -43.39 58.41 14.27
CA PRO A 898 -44.09 59.20 13.26
C PRO A 898 -44.09 58.52 11.88
N ALA A 899 -45.06 58.85 11.04
CA ALA A 899 -45.10 58.35 9.68
C ALA A 899 -43.81 58.68 8.91
N ASN A 900 -43.35 57.76 8.07
CA ASN A 900 -42.08 57.82 7.33
C ASN A 900 -40.83 57.92 8.22
N SER A 901 -40.86 57.31 9.40
CA SER A 901 -39.68 57.20 10.25
C SER A 901 -38.56 56.42 9.56
N THR A 902 -37.31 56.81 9.84
CA THR A 902 -36.11 56.15 9.29
C THR A 902 -36.06 54.68 9.68
N LEU A 903 -35.84 53.83 8.69
CA LEU A 903 -35.57 52.41 8.83
C LEU A 903 -34.19 52.13 8.24
N THR A 904 -33.32 51.56 9.06
CA THR A 904 -31.98 51.14 8.64
C THR A 904 -31.88 49.63 8.74
N VAL A 905 -31.50 48.98 7.65
CA VAL A 905 -31.21 47.54 7.67
C VAL A 905 -29.85 47.33 8.31
N ASP A 906 -29.78 46.42 9.28
CA ASP A 906 -28.52 46.02 9.88
C ASP A 906 -27.85 45.02 8.93
N GLY A 907 -27.07 45.55 7.99
CA GLY A 907 -26.30 44.76 7.03
C GLY A 907 -25.09 44.05 7.65
N GLY A 908 -24.95 44.02 8.98
CA GLY A 908 -23.82 43.43 9.71
C GLY A 908 -22.65 44.40 9.94
N THR A 909 -21.86 44.11 10.97
CA THR A 909 -20.56 44.74 11.25
C THR A 909 -19.46 43.82 10.75
N PHE A 910 -18.83 44.18 9.63
CA PHE A 910 -17.72 43.43 9.06
C PHE A 910 -16.55 44.39 8.84
N ASP A 911 -15.42 44.13 9.48
CA ASP A 911 -14.20 44.90 9.29
C ASP A 911 -13.21 44.12 8.42
N ASN A 912 -12.49 44.84 7.55
CA ASN A 912 -11.37 44.34 6.73
C ASN A 912 -11.65 43.18 5.73
N GLY A 913 -12.90 42.76 5.53
CA GLY A 913 -13.40 41.74 4.58
C GLY A 913 -13.13 41.98 3.08
N VAL A 914 -13.63 41.07 2.23
CA VAL A 914 -13.70 41.24 0.76
C VAL A 914 -15.16 41.08 0.33
N ALA A 915 -15.75 42.08 -0.31
CA ALA A 915 -17.11 41.97 -0.86
C ALA A 915 -17.10 41.34 -2.26
N ILE A 916 -17.95 40.34 -2.51
CA ILE A 916 -18.17 39.75 -3.83
C ILE A 916 -19.57 40.15 -4.29
N LEU A 917 -19.65 41.02 -5.30
CA LEU A 917 -20.89 41.60 -5.80
C LEU A 917 -21.30 40.90 -7.11
N TRP A 918 -22.37 40.11 -7.07
CA TRP A 918 -22.84 39.37 -8.26
C TRP A 918 -24.37 39.33 -8.37
N PHE A 919 -24.93 40.18 -9.22
CA PHE A 919 -26.37 40.26 -9.51
C PHE A 919 -26.59 40.92 -10.86
N GLY A 920 -27.82 40.93 -11.38
CA GLY A 920 -28.12 41.70 -12.59
C GLY A 920 -28.98 40.99 -13.63
N HIS A 921 -29.45 39.79 -13.32
CA HIS A 921 -30.32 39.01 -14.21
C HIS A 921 -31.81 39.27 -13.92
N ASN A 922 -32.17 39.42 -12.65
CA ASN A 922 -33.55 39.62 -12.21
C ASN A 922 -34.04 41.08 -12.34
N ARG A 923 -33.65 41.77 -13.42
CA ARG A 923 -33.73 43.22 -13.60
C ARG A 923 -35.07 43.85 -13.24
N ALA A 924 -34.99 45.04 -12.63
CA ALA A 924 -36.17 45.83 -12.28
C ALA A 924 -36.78 46.57 -13.48
N SER A 925 -35.97 46.99 -14.46
CA SER A 925 -36.44 47.73 -15.66
C SER A 925 -35.37 47.90 -16.77
N THR A 926 -34.21 48.51 -16.51
CA THR A 926 -33.19 48.86 -17.52
C THR A 926 -31.76 48.59 -17.03
N ALA A 927 -30.80 48.48 -17.96
CA ALA A 927 -29.37 48.33 -17.64
C ALA A 927 -28.84 49.44 -16.73
N ALA A 928 -29.34 50.68 -16.87
CA ALA A 928 -28.95 51.81 -16.05
C ALA A 928 -29.31 51.61 -14.56
N VAL A 929 -30.44 50.96 -14.28
CA VAL A 929 -30.86 50.66 -12.90
C VAL A 929 -29.94 49.62 -12.27
N THR A 930 -29.55 48.58 -13.00
CA THR A 930 -28.58 47.57 -12.52
C THR A 930 -27.21 48.19 -12.27
N ILE A 931 -26.72 49.04 -13.18
CA ILE A 931 -25.45 49.76 -13.02
C ILE A 931 -25.47 50.66 -11.78
N GLN A 932 -26.57 51.39 -11.55
CA GLN A 932 -26.72 52.22 -10.35
C GLN A 932 -26.78 51.36 -9.08
N ALA A 933 -27.44 50.21 -9.10
CA ALA A 933 -27.47 49.29 -7.96
C ALA A 933 -26.07 48.76 -7.60
N TYR A 934 -25.25 48.43 -8.61
CA TYR A 934 -23.84 48.13 -8.40
C TYR A 934 -23.08 49.31 -7.80
N ALA A 935 -23.29 50.54 -8.29
CA ALA A 935 -22.63 51.72 -7.73
C ALA A 935 -22.98 51.94 -6.25
N ASP A 936 -24.25 51.75 -5.89
CA ASP A 936 -24.72 51.86 -4.51
C ASP A 936 -24.10 50.76 -3.62
N CYS A 937 -24.03 49.50 -4.10
CA CYS A 937 -23.40 48.39 -3.37
C CYS A 937 -21.86 48.54 -3.26
N VAL A 938 -21.20 49.10 -4.29
CA VAL A 938 -19.75 49.38 -4.25
C VAL A 938 -19.46 50.50 -3.27
N ALA A 939 -20.29 51.55 -3.22
CA ALA A 939 -20.13 52.62 -2.22
C ALA A 939 -20.24 52.06 -0.79
N TRP A 940 -21.20 51.16 -0.57
CA TRP A 940 -21.32 50.42 0.68
C TRP A 940 -20.08 49.55 0.95
N ALA A 941 -19.64 48.73 -0.03
CA ALA A 941 -18.48 47.86 0.13
C ALA A 941 -17.21 48.66 0.45
N ARG A 942 -17.01 49.81 -0.20
CA ARG A 942 -15.90 50.73 0.11
C ARG A 942 -15.96 51.29 1.52
N SER A 943 -17.16 51.61 2.00
CA SER A 943 -17.34 52.09 3.37
C SER A 943 -17.03 51.04 4.44
N LYS A 944 -17.09 49.75 4.10
CA LYS A 944 -16.86 48.61 5.01
C LYS A 944 -15.47 47.97 4.86
N PHE A 945 -14.98 47.85 3.63
CA PHE A 945 -13.84 47.01 3.25
C PHE A 945 -12.74 47.76 2.48
N GLY A 946 -12.91 49.07 2.23
CA GLY A 946 -12.02 49.82 1.35
C GLY A 946 -12.09 49.32 -0.11
N GLU A 947 -10.97 49.29 -0.81
CA GLU A 947 -10.92 48.84 -2.23
C GLU A 947 -10.95 47.31 -2.39
N ARG A 948 -11.29 46.54 -1.34
CA ARG A 948 -11.40 45.07 -1.37
C ARG A 948 -12.82 44.63 -1.73
N PHE A 949 -13.13 44.70 -3.01
CA PHE A 949 -14.38 44.17 -3.55
C PHE A 949 -14.18 43.61 -4.96
N ILE A 950 -15.05 42.68 -5.36
CA ILE A 950 -15.11 42.09 -6.70
C ILE A 950 -16.47 42.44 -7.29
N VAL A 951 -16.47 43.00 -8.50
CA VAL A 951 -17.64 43.17 -9.34
C VAL A 951 -17.62 42.04 -10.36
N VAL A 952 -18.45 41.02 -10.15
CA VAL A 952 -18.50 39.84 -11.02
C VAL A 952 -19.38 40.14 -12.23
N SER A 953 -18.94 39.74 -13.42
CA SER A 953 -19.68 39.99 -14.65
C SER A 953 -21.05 39.29 -14.68
N VAL A 954 -22.04 39.98 -15.21
CA VAL A 954 -23.39 39.43 -15.40
C VAL A 954 -23.34 38.39 -16.52
N ILE A 955 -23.86 37.20 -16.27
CA ILE A 955 -23.95 36.12 -17.26
C ILE A 955 -25.29 36.20 -18.01
N PRO A 956 -25.34 35.83 -19.30
CA PRO A 956 -26.60 35.73 -20.04
C PRO A 956 -27.36 34.45 -19.66
N ASN A 957 -28.69 34.49 -19.72
CA ASN A 957 -29.53 33.28 -19.70
C ASN A 957 -29.41 32.58 -21.06
N SER A 958 -29.64 31.27 -21.09
CA SER A 958 -29.76 30.45 -22.31
C SER A 958 -30.63 31.02 -23.44
N GLY A 959 -31.62 31.87 -23.15
CA GLY A 959 -32.44 32.56 -24.15
C GLY A 959 -31.87 33.87 -24.68
N GLU A 960 -30.79 34.39 -24.08
CA GLU A 960 -30.15 35.66 -24.42
C GLU A 960 -28.93 35.43 -25.33
N THR A 961 -29.16 34.78 -26.46
CA THR A 961 -28.11 34.50 -27.46
C THR A 961 -27.65 35.79 -28.15
N ASN A 962 -26.47 35.74 -28.77
CA ASN A 962 -25.91 36.84 -29.55
C ASN A 962 -26.95 37.46 -30.50
N GLY A 963 -27.06 38.79 -30.48
CA GLY A 963 -28.02 39.55 -31.29
C GLY A 963 -29.39 39.78 -30.63
N THR A 964 -29.69 39.16 -29.49
CA THR A 964 -30.91 39.45 -28.72
C THR A 964 -30.79 40.75 -27.91
N GLY A 965 -31.91 41.40 -27.63
CA GLY A 965 -31.93 42.59 -26.76
C GLY A 965 -31.43 42.31 -25.33
N GLY A 966 -31.64 41.10 -24.82
CA GLY A 966 -31.10 40.62 -23.54
C GLY A 966 -29.57 40.55 -23.55
N ALA A 967 -28.98 39.96 -24.60
CA ALA A 967 -27.53 39.92 -24.81
C ALA A 967 -26.92 41.32 -24.91
N THR A 968 -27.57 42.25 -25.62
CA THR A 968 -27.15 43.65 -25.69
C THR A 968 -27.14 44.29 -24.31
N ALA A 969 -28.19 44.10 -23.51
CA ALA A 969 -28.27 44.67 -22.18
C ALA A 969 -27.24 44.08 -21.20
N VAL A 970 -26.97 42.76 -21.24
CA VAL A 970 -25.85 42.14 -20.49
C VAL A 970 -24.52 42.75 -20.91
N ALA A 971 -24.28 42.92 -22.21
CA ALA A 971 -23.05 43.52 -22.73
C ALA A 971 -22.89 44.98 -22.30
N THR A 972 -23.96 45.78 -22.31
CA THR A 972 -23.96 47.17 -21.83
C THR A 972 -23.59 47.25 -20.36
N ILE A 973 -24.20 46.41 -19.50
CA ILE A 973 -23.89 46.37 -18.07
C ILE A 973 -22.42 46.00 -17.86
N ASN A 974 -21.98 44.88 -18.42
CA ASN A 974 -20.60 44.39 -18.25
C ASN A 974 -19.55 45.38 -18.77
N THR A 975 -19.81 46.03 -19.91
CA THR A 975 -18.92 47.07 -20.45
C THR A 975 -18.83 48.26 -19.51
N SER A 976 -19.97 48.72 -18.98
CA SER A 976 -20.00 49.82 -18.02
C SER A 976 -19.29 49.45 -16.72
N LEU A 977 -19.59 48.29 -16.13
CA LEU A 977 -18.97 47.84 -14.88
C LEU A 977 -17.46 47.67 -15.02
N LYS A 978 -16.98 47.11 -16.14
CA LYS A 978 -15.55 46.99 -16.44
C LYS A 978 -14.87 48.35 -16.61
N ALA A 979 -15.55 49.31 -17.26
CA ALA A 979 -15.01 50.66 -17.44
C ALA A 979 -14.99 51.46 -16.11
N THR A 980 -15.99 51.27 -15.26
CA THR A 980 -16.10 51.97 -13.97
C THR A 980 -15.20 51.36 -12.89
N TYR A 981 -15.03 50.04 -12.88
CA TYR A 981 -14.27 49.31 -11.86
C TYR A 981 -13.16 48.42 -12.47
N PRO A 982 -12.26 48.95 -13.32
CA PRO A 982 -11.33 48.14 -14.10
C PRO A 982 -10.38 47.28 -13.24
N ASN A 983 -10.07 47.74 -12.02
CA ASN A 983 -9.19 47.04 -11.09
C ASN A 983 -9.89 46.00 -10.21
N ASN A 984 -11.23 46.01 -10.18
CA ASN A 984 -12.08 45.23 -9.27
C ASN A 984 -13.11 44.38 -10.05
N TYR A 985 -13.10 44.41 -11.38
CA TYR A 985 -14.04 43.69 -12.24
C TYR A 985 -13.49 42.31 -12.64
N LEU A 986 -14.29 41.26 -12.41
CA LEU A 986 -13.98 39.87 -12.77
C LEU A 986 -14.87 39.40 -13.93
N ASP A 987 -14.26 39.10 -15.08
CA ASP A 987 -15.00 38.66 -16.27
C ASP A 987 -15.29 37.15 -16.28
N VAL A 988 -16.15 36.71 -15.36
CA VAL A 988 -16.52 35.29 -15.26
C VAL A 988 -17.32 34.80 -16.48
N LYS A 989 -18.13 35.66 -17.11
CA LYS A 989 -18.86 35.34 -18.34
C LYS A 989 -17.93 34.73 -19.39
N THR A 990 -16.80 35.40 -19.67
CA THR A 990 -15.82 34.92 -20.65
C THR A 990 -15.15 33.62 -20.19
N ALA A 991 -14.81 33.50 -18.91
CA ALA A 991 -14.21 32.28 -18.35
C ALA A 991 -15.13 31.06 -18.51
N LEU A 992 -16.41 31.21 -18.18
CA LEU A 992 -17.41 30.14 -18.27
C LEU A 992 -17.72 29.74 -19.72
N ILE A 993 -17.82 30.69 -20.65
CA ILE A 993 -18.00 30.38 -22.08
C ILE A 993 -16.80 29.62 -22.65
N ASN A 994 -15.59 29.94 -22.18
CA ASN A 994 -14.36 29.27 -22.62
C ASN A 994 -14.17 27.87 -22.03
N ALA A 995 -14.86 27.53 -20.94
CA ALA A 995 -14.81 26.22 -20.28
C ALA A 995 -15.74 25.16 -20.91
N TYR A 996 -16.29 25.43 -22.10
CA TYR A 996 -17.10 24.50 -22.89
C TYR A 996 -16.38 23.17 -23.20
N ASP A 997 -17.13 22.08 -23.30
CA ASP A 997 -16.61 20.79 -23.73
C ASP A 997 -16.67 20.68 -25.28
N PRO A 998 -15.52 20.69 -25.99
CA PRO A 998 -15.50 20.62 -27.46
C PRO A 998 -16.02 19.29 -28.01
N ALA A 999 -16.10 18.23 -27.18
CA ALA A 999 -16.67 16.95 -27.57
C ALA A 999 -18.21 16.95 -27.53
N LYS A 1000 -18.85 17.96 -26.93
CA LYS A 1000 -20.31 18.09 -26.83
C LYS A 1000 -20.83 19.11 -27.85
N PRO A 1001 -21.58 18.69 -28.88
CA PRO A 1001 -22.12 19.60 -29.89
C PRO A 1001 -22.97 20.75 -29.32
N GLN A 1002 -23.72 20.49 -28.24
CA GLN A 1002 -24.53 21.52 -27.59
C GLN A 1002 -23.67 22.61 -26.94
N ASP A 1003 -22.56 22.25 -26.28
CA ASP A 1003 -21.64 23.20 -25.66
C ASP A 1003 -20.95 24.08 -26.71
N VAL A 1004 -20.60 23.51 -27.86
CA VAL A 1004 -20.06 24.25 -29.01
C VAL A 1004 -21.09 25.26 -29.55
N ALA A 1005 -22.35 24.85 -29.68
CA ALA A 1005 -23.44 25.72 -30.12
C ALA A 1005 -23.71 26.86 -29.13
N ASP A 1006 -23.75 26.55 -27.84
CA ASP A 1006 -23.96 27.51 -26.75
C ASP A 1006 -22.83 28.56 -26.72
N ARG A 1007 -21.57 28.11 -26.83
CA ARG A 1007 -20.41 28.99 -26.95
C ARG A 1007 -20.52 29.95 -28.14
N ASN A 1008 -20.90 29.45 -29.32
CA ASN A 1008 -21.06 30.27 -30.53
C ASN A 1008 -22.23 31.26 -30.40
N ASN A 1009 -23.26 30.89 -29.64
CA ASN A 1009 -24.39 31.75 -29.30
C ASN A 1009 -24.09 32.76 -28.18
N GLY A 1010 -22.88 32.74 -27.61
CA GLY A 1010 -22.45 33.71 -26.59
C GLY A 1010 -23.09 33.49 -25.21
N ILE A 1011 -23.59 32.26 -24.95
CA ILE A 1011 -24.22 31.86 -23.69
C ILE A 1011 -23.37 30.80 -22.96
N ILE A 1012 -23.63 30.61 -21.66
CA ILE A 1012 -22.91 29.63 -20.86
C ILE A 1012 -23.24 28.20 -21.34
N PRO A 1013 -22.24 27.34 -21.59
CA PRO A 1013 -22.45 25.96 -22.04
C PRO A 1013 -23.44 25.19 -21.18
N SER A 1014 -24.32 24.42 -21.81
CA SER A 1014 -25.33 23.61 -21.14
C SER A 1014 -24.73 22.63 -20.13
N SER A 1015 -23.51 22.14 -20.35
CA SER A 1015 -22.82 21.27 -19.40
C SER A 1015 -22.40 21.94 -18.08
N LEU A 1016 -22.42 23.28 -18.00
CA LEU A 1016 -22.01 24.06 -16.84
C LEU A 1016 -23.19 24.69 -16.07
N ARG A 1017 -24.43 24.44 -16.53
CA ARG A 1017 -25.65 24.99 -15.92
C ARG A 1017 -26.64 23.89 -15.55
N SER A 1018 -27.43 24.14 -14.51
CA SER A 1018 -28.51 23.26 -14.04
C SER A 1018 -29.87 23.63 -14.64
N ASP A 1019 -30.05 24.90 -14.99
CA ASP A 1019 -31.23 25.41 -15.70
C ASP A 1019 -30.83 26.51 -16.71
N ALA A 1020 -31.79 27.34 -17.12
CA ALA A 1020 -31.63 28.43 -18.08
C ALA A 1020 -30.63 29.53 -17.63
N LEU A 1021 -30.34 29.65 -16.34
CA LEU A 1021 -29.50 30.71 -15.74
C LEU A 1021 -28.54 30.18 -14.66
N THR A 1022 -28.99 29.24 -13.83
CA THR A 1022 -28.28 28.73 -12.65
C THR A 1022 -27.14 27.81 -13.06
N LEU A 1023 -25.93 28.03 -12.53
CA LEU A 1023 -24.79 27.14 -12.75
C LEU A 1023 -25.00 25.78 -12.06
N ASN A 1024 -24.32 24.74 -12.52
CA ASN A 1024 -24.17 23.48 -11.79
C ASN A 1024 -22.79 23.43 -11.10
N ASP A 1025 -22.47 22.35 -10.39
CA ASP A 1025 -21.22 22.24 -9.63
C ASP A 1025 -19.95 22.53 -10.46
N LYS A 1026 -19.93 22.10 -11.74
CA LYS A 1026 -18.80 22.36 -12.64
C LYS A 1026 -18.70 23.83 -13.03
N GLY A 1027 -19.83 24.46 -13.36
CA GLY A 1027 -19.87 25.89 -13.68
C GLY A 1027 -19.48 26.74 -12.46
N PHE A 1028 -19.98 26.39 -11.29
CA PHE A 1028 -19.60 27.06 -10.06
C PHE A 1028 -18.13 26.89 -9.71
N LYS A 1029 -17.54 25.71 -9.91
CA LYS A 1029 -16.08 25.51 -9.75
C LYS A 1029 -15.29 26.51 -10.61
N THR A 1030 -15.64 26.65 -11.88
CA THR A 1030 -14.98 27.60 -12.80
C THR A 1030 -15.09 29.05 -12.32
N LEU A 1031 -16.24 29.46 -11.78
CA LEU A 1031 -16.42 30.78 -11.17
C LEU A 1031 -15.48 30.96 -9.96
N TRP A 1032 -15.47 30.01 -9.02
CA TRP A 1032 -14.71 30.13 -7.78
C TRP A 1032 -13.20 30.13 -8.03
N ASP A 1033 -12.72 29.33 -8.99
CA ASP A 1033 -11.32 29.33 -9.39
C ASP A 1033 -10.92 30.73 -9.90
N ALA A 1034 -11.78 31.37 -10.69
CA ALA A 1034 -11.56 32.73 -11.19
C ALA A 1034 -11.60 33.80 -10.08
N GLU A 1035 -12.52 33.68 -9.11
CA GLU A 1035 -12.58 34.58 -7.95
C GLU A 1035 -11.35 34.44 -7.05
N LEU A 1036 -10.93 33.21 -6.78
CA LEU A 1036 -9.74 32.93 -5.98
C LEU A 1036 -8.47 33.44 -6.67
N ASP A 1037 -8.32 33.25 -7.99
CA ASP A 1037 -7.18 33.83 -8.73
C ASP A 1037 -7.16 35.34 -8.66
N PHE A 1038 -8.34 35.95 -8.79
CA PHE A 1038 -8.48 37.39 -8.68
C PHE A 1038 -8.02 37.90 -7.31
N MET A 1039 -8.43 37.24 -6.22
CA MET A 1039 -8.04 37.62 -4.87
C MET A 1039 -6.57 37.34 -4.55
N LEU A 1040 -6.01 36.23 -5.05
CA LEU A 1040 -4.59 35.89 -4.92
C LEU A 1040 -3.71 36.90 -5.65
N ALA A 1041 -4.05 37.26 -6.89
CA ALA A 1041 -3.33 38.27 -7.67
C ALA A 1041 -3.31 39.66 -6.99
N LYS A 1042 -4.30 39.92 -6.12
CA LYS A 1042 -4.43 41.18 -5.37
C LYS A 1042 -3.88 41.08 -3.94
N ASN A 1043 -3.40 39.92 -3.52
CA ASN A 1043 -2.95 39.65 -2.16
C ASN A 1043 -4.02 39.99 -1.10
N TRP A 1044 -5.28 39.66 -1.39
CA TRP A 1044 -6.42 39.91 -0.49
C TRP A 1044 -6.70 38.76 0.48
N LEU A 1045 -6.02 37.62 0.30
CA LEU A 1045 -6.13 36.43 1.14
C LEU A 1045 -4.89 36.27 2.03
N PRO A 1046 -4.99 35.58 3.18
CA PRO A 1046 -3.85 35.31 4.05
C PRO A 1046 -2.76 34.46 3.35
N ILE A 1047 -1.52 34.59 3.81
CA ILE A 1047 -0.31 33.97 3.19
C ILE A 1047 -0.41 32.44 3.08
N ASP A 1048 -1.18 31.79 3.95
CA ASP A 1048 -1.39 30.33 3.96
C ASP A 1048 -2.26 29.84 2.78
N ALA A 1049 -3.05 30.72 2.15
CA ALA A 1049 -3.86 30.40 0.98
C ALA A 1049 -3.01 30.21 -0.29
N VAL A 1050 -1.76 30.69 -0.29
CA VAL A 1050 -0.81 30.56 -1.43
C VAL A 1050 -0.42 29.09 -1.67
N TYR A 1051 -0.52 28.23 -0.66
CA TYR A 1051 -0.24 26.79 -0.77
C TYR A 1051 -1.27 26.01 -1.61
N VAL A 1052 -2.45 26.59 -1.85
CA VAL A 1052 -3.56 25.96 -2.59
C VAL A 1052 -3.38 26.05 -4.11
N GLY A 1053 -2.48 26.91 -4.60
CA GLY A 1053 -2.15 26.99 -6.03
C GLY A 1053 -1.62 25.69 -6.63
N GLY A 1054 -0.99 24.83 -5.81
CA GLY A 1054 -0.53 23.50 -6.23
C GLY A 1054 -1.62 22.43 -6.31
N VAL A 1055 -2.82 22.69 -5.76
CA VAL A 1055 -3.95 21.74 -5.63
C VAL A 1055 -4.97 21.90 -6.77
N ARG A 1056 -4.76 22.85 -7.69
CA ARG A 1056 -5.75 23.24 -8.71
C ARG A 1056 -5.85 22.34 -9.94
N ASN A 1057 -4.98 21.34 -10.09
CA ASN A 1057 -4.97 20.44 -11.24
C ASN A 1057 -5.45 19.00 -10.95
N ASP A 1058 -6.03 18.74 -9.78
CA ASP A 1058 -6.58 17.42 -9.41
C ASP A 1058 -8.12 17.38 -9.47
#